data_AF-A0A1Q3QUM9-F1
#
_entry.id   AF-A0A1Q3QUM9-F1
#
_cell.length_a   1.000
_cell.length_b   1.000
_cell.length_c   1.000
_cell.angle_alpha   90.00
_cell.angle_beta   90.00
_cell.angle_gamma   90.00
#
_symmetry.space_group_name_H-M   'P 1'
#
loop_
_entity.id
_entity.type
_entity.pdbx_description
1 polymer ?
#
loop_
_entity_poly.entity_id
_entity_poly.type
_entity_poly.pdbx_seq_one_letter_code
_entity_poly.pdbx_strand_id
1 'polypeptide(L)'
;MTANMTQSVNDQSKLIIELSIDAFGLVKRKETELNRRDTLEGTLLLQLYPGIKVARVSVPTELDAYEQSLVEGAMANLVYQKVQYKLAGASGAAKDGRFYFVDAGHAKDIAERFQHWPEAAMVYFSILISDCKTMIEEPNVTVLVVKDHVLGTNDCRGWLRESLYRKLQLPQDRFVQFRLAFDAREPKQAKGAVKAMSDRVADRLGVDIILPESSCKPELKGSGRFIPQAKTTGRLVQGPVILGYKQCSRKTVYGSSYTLVENASEEALRTEIIPPTIEEVRQVRRAWEDGDYSALLKLLGRNEDEEVGFDDSFDTESFDDTQTKASQEGVDPSEAVLLADTRGSAIRIPFVANQLNRKLARWAFRAMTGGTLRLPAFALVDDGVLIEHAGKIYSASDWIPKDSAVTSLTSEQSLCVRYPIRMQEDLLPVRHLPDDELVPLLTSALGRSDLSEGAIRHILRTQLRMNGTYIIHSETAAKNGGDFDFDTICTIPSDRFPKFVEGRIAYGEHFTNPEKTKTKARSQWWNVHLVAMKARGNKIGSITDLKTSCVAAGRIDLAYQLVIQLQNALDSLKHKVSVNEEVISDIRKQVTPAPWLRYKRERRMTDMPMHLEVAGTDKVGRMYNVVRKELGDLEQEKGTMEDFRGLFTGHKVSKEMFKECELVNNIFGTVASGIAEREERLRLELNNAQAFYEAVYQGQDKEVRKTARVTRNKAQAAVWESEQEAKKQFRSLNLFMHFWAEGKQDNRAAWAQAMAHVVTNGKGTGAALFHTFPQEIVDAFAEETGGESVPVRKPKTIDGYVEFDEEQRAYLVEIIPNPGFEDTKKEIFLFQYTGNRQLVFEDTRISAYQPNPS
;
A
#
# COMPACT_ATOMS: atom_id res chain seq x y z
N MET A 1 31.56 44.65 14.87
CA MET A 1 32.03 44.34 13.51
C MET A 1 32.17 42.84 13.43
N THR A 2 31.16 42.17 12.85
CA THR A 2 31.24 41.40 11.59
C THR A 2 31.86 40.02 11.81
N ALA A 3 31.16 38.89 11.68
CA ALA A 3 30.19 38.58 10.64
C ALA A 3 29.04 37.68 11.13
N ASN A 4 27.83 38.00 10.67
CA ASN A 4 26.72 37.08 10.54
C ASN A 4 27.16 35.94 9.61
N MET A 5 27.22 34.71 10.12
CA MET A 5 27.06 33.53 9.27
C MET A 5 25.76 32.86 9.69
N THR A 6 24.70 33.19 8.96
CA THR A 6 23.55 32.32 8.78
C THR A 6 24.10 31.01 8.21
N GLN A 7 24.43 30.05 9.07
CA GLN A 7 24.68 28.69 8.62
C GLN A 7 23.31 28.13 8.23
N SER A 8 23.01 28.13 6.94
CA SER A 8 21.99 27.24 6.41
C SER A 8 22.45 25.81 6.71
N VAL A 9 21.84 25.20 7.71
CA VAL A 9 22.11 23.80 8.03
C VAL A 9 21.46 23.00 6.92
N ASN A 10 22.27 22.65 5.92
CA ASN A 10 21.88 21.90 4.74
C ASN A 10 21.69 20.42 5.13
N ASP A 11 20.76 20.13 6.03
CA ASP A 11 20.52 18.80 6.57
C ASP A 11 19.61 17.98 5.65
N GLN A 12 20.19 17.49 4.55
CA GLN A 12 19.54 16.57 3.61
C GLN A 12 19.27 15.18 4.21
N SER A 13 19.65 14.90 5.47
CA SER A 13 19.61 13.55 6.06
C SER A 13 18.21 12.95 6.21
N LYS A 14 17.15 13.76 6.22
CA LYS A 14 15.77 13.27 6.32
C LYS A 14 15.18 12.78 4.99
N LEU A 15 15.72 13.20 3.86
CA LEU A 15 15.14 12.87 2.55
C LEU A 15 15.74 11.60 1.96
N ILE A 16 14.88 10.82 1.31
CA ILE A 16 15.31 9.69 0.49
C ILE A 16 15.55 10.22 -0.93
N ILE A 17 16.77 10.04 -1.44
CA ILE A 17 17.11 10.46 -2.80
C ILE A 17 16.59 9.42 -3.79
N GLU A 18 15.81 9.85 -4.79
CA GLU A 18 15.35 8.97 -5.87
C GLU A 18 16.38 8.88 -6.99
N LEU A 19 16.82 7.66 -7.29
CA LEU A 19 17.73 7.36 -8.38
C LEU A 19 17.14 6.26 -9.28
N SER A 20 17.64 6.19 -10.51
CA SER A 20 17.41 5.05 -11.40
C SER A 20 18.66 4.64 -12.12
N ILE A 21 18.76 3.34 -12.39
CA ILE A 21 19.75 2.73 -13.26
C ILE A 21 18.98 2.21 -14.48
N ASP A 22 19.40 2.57 -15.69
CA ASP A 22 18.80 2.01 -16.91
C ASP A 22 19.48 0.70 -17.35
N ALA A 23 19.00 0.07 -18.42
CA ALA A 23 19.52 -1.22 -18.91
C ALA A 23 21.01 -1.18 -19.32
N PHE A 24 21.60 0.01 -19.48
CA PHE A 24 23.01 0.20 -19.81
C PHE A 24 23.87 0.53 -18.57
N GLY A 25 23.28 0.52 -17.37
CA GLY A 25 23.97 0.83 -16.13
C GLY A 25 24.12 2.33 -15.86
N LEU A 26 23.47 3.21 -16.62
CA LEU A 26 23.59 4.65 -16.42
C LEU A 26 22.70 5.11 -15.25
N VAL A 27 23.32 5.80 -14.29
CA VAL A 27 22.65 6.34 -13.11
C VAL A 27 22.06 7.71 -13.41
N LYS A 28 20.79 7.93 -13.07
CA LYS A 28 20.09 9.23 -13.20
C LYS A 28 19.35 9.56 -11.91
N ARG A 29 19.33 10.84 -11.53
CA ARG A 29 18.46 11.34 -10.45
C ARG A 29 17.03 11.49 -10.97
N LYS A 30 16.08 11.10 -10.13
CA LYS A 30 14.64 11.30 -10.32
C LYS A 30 14.12 12.43 -9.43
N GLU A 31 12.90 12.86 -9.71
CA GLU A 31 12.17 13.80 -8.87
C GLU A 31 12.07 13.28 -7.43
N THR A 32 12.44 14.11 -6.45
CA THR A 32 12.28 13.76 -5.04
C THR A 32 10.80 13.78 -4.67
N GLU A 33 10.30 12.68 -4.10
CA GLU A 33 8.94 12.61 -3.58
C GLU A 33 8.89 13.31 -2.20
N LEU A 34 7.91 14.19 -1.99
CA LEU A 34 7.81 15.04 -0.78
C LEU A 34 6.74 14.56 0.22
N ASN A 35 6.23 13.33 0.08
CA ASN A 35 5.36 12.79 1.12
C ASN A 35 6.19 12.39 2.33
N ARG A 36 5.59 12.41 3.52
CA ARG A 36 6.24 11.92 4.74
C ARG A 36 6.83 10.50 4.58
N ARG A 37 6.13 9.59 3.90
CA ARG A 37 6.60 8.21 3.65
C ARG A 37 7.83 8.10 2.73
N ASP A 38 8.12 9.16 1.98
CA ASP A 38 9.27 9.26 1.08
C ASP A 38 10.42 10.00 1.77
N THR A 39 10.26 10.27 3.07
CA THR A 39 11.29 10.73 3.99
C THR A 39 11.60 9.63 5.01
N LEU A 40 12.64 9.82 5.80
CA LEU A 40 12.96 8.96 6.93
C LEU A 40 12.22 9.35 8.21
N GLU A 41 11.35 10.38 8.17
CA GLU A 41 10.53 10.76 9.31
C GLU A 41 9.56 9.64 9.69
N GLY A 42 9.41 9.40 11.00
CA GLY A 42 8.53 8.32 11.45
C GLY A 42 9.12 6.91 11.25
N THR A 43 10.39 6.78 10.83
CA THR A 43 11.03 5.49 10.58
C THR A 43 12.01 5.09 11.69
N LEU A 44 12.15 3.78 11.92
CA LEU A 44 13.19 3.25 12.82
C LEU A 44 14.60 3.55 12.28
N LEU A 45 14.77 3.63 10.95
CA LEU A 45 16.07 3.85 10.33
C LEU A 45 16.68 5.20 10.76
N LEU A 46 15.90 6.28 10.72
CA LEU A 46 16.38 7.61 11.12
C LEU A 46 16.75 7.66 12.60
N GLN A 47 15.93 7.05 13.44
CA GLN A 47 16.13 7.08 14.90
C GLN A 47 17.35 6.26 15.32
N LEU A 48 17.60 5.13 14.65
CA LEU A 48 18.75 4.26 14.94
C LEU A 48 20.06 4.79 14.37
N TYR A 49 20.01 5.47 13.23
CA TYR A 49 21.19 5.92 12.49
C TYR A 49 21.06 7.42 12.13
N PRO A 50 21.19 8.33 13.11
CA PRO A 50 21.12 9.76 12.84
C PRO A 50 22.15 10.20 11.81
N GLY A 51 21.73 10.99 10.82
CA GLY A 51 22.62 11.48 9.75
C GLY A 51 22.85 10.50 8.60
N ILE A 52 22.22 9.32 8.61
CA ILE A 52 22.26 8.38 7.48
C ILE A 52 21.76 9.02 6.19
N LYS A 53 22.44 8.74 5.07
CA LYS A 53 21.98 9.15 3.75
C LYS A 53 21.40 7.95 3.02
N VAL A 54 20.19 8.09 2.49
CA VAL A 54 19.44 6.99 1.88
C VAL A 54 19.07 7.36 0.44
N ALA A 55 19.25 6.40 -0.46
CA ALA A 55 18.77 6.48 -1.83
C ALA A 55 17.83 5.32 -2.14
N ARG A 56 16.69 5.61 -2.77
CA ARG A 56 15.80 4.60 -3.36
C ARG A 56 16.13 4.51 -4.84
N VAL A 57 16.58 3.33 -5.27
CA VAL A 57 17.10 3.10 -6.62
C VAL A 57 16.12 2.19 -7.37
N SER A 58 15.63 2.68 -8.51
CA SER A 58 14.83 1.89 -9.45
C SER A 58 15.73 1.26 -10.52
N VAL A 59 15.49 0.00 -10.84
CA VAL A 59 16.13 -0.72 -11.95
C VAL A 59 15.07 -1.33 -12.86
N PRO A 60 15.35 -1.61 -14.14
CA PRO A 60 14.35 -2.15 -15.07
C PRO A 60 13.86 -3.53 -14.59
N THR A 61 12.67 -3.96 -14.98
CA THR A 61 12.12 -5.26 -14.57
C THR A 61 12.46 -6.40 -15.52
N GLU A 62 12.57 -6.12 -16.83
CA GLU A 62 12.93 -7.08 -17.87
C GLU A 62 14.31 -6.76 -18.45
N LEU A 63 15.28 -7.67 -18.25
CA LEU A 63 16.66 -7.53 -18.72
C LEU A 63 17.14 -8.85 -19.33
N ASP A 64 17.98 -8.79 -20.35
CA ASP A 64 18.80 -9.93 -20.76
C ASP A 64 20.03 -10.12 -19.85
N ALA A 65 20.79 -11.20 -20.07
CA ALA A 65 21.92 -11.54 -19.23
C ALA A 65 23.05 -10.50 -19.25
N TYR A 66 23.25 -9.81 -20.38
CA TYR A 66 24.27 -8.77 -20.52
C TYR A 66 23.82 -7.47 -19.84
N GLU A 67 22.59 -7.02 -20.12
CA GLU A 67 21.98 -5.85 -19.49
C GLU A 67 21.92 -6.03 -17.96
N GLN A 68 21.57 -7.23 -17.48
CA GLN A 68 21.56 -7.55 -16.05
C GLN A 68 22.95 -7.38 -15.42
N SER A 69 24.01 -7.86 -16.08
CA SER A 69 25.39 -7.70 -15.61
C SER A 69 25.81 -6.22 -15.49
N LEU A 70 25.42 -5.38 -16.46
CA LEU A 70 25.67 -3.94 -16.43
C LEU A 70 24.96 -3.27 -15.24
N VAL A 71 23.69 -3.58 -15.04
CA VAL A 71 22.89 -3.04 -13.92
C VAL A 71 23.47 -3.48 -12.57
N GLU A 72 23.85 -4.75 -12.41
CA GLU A 72 24.49 -5.26 -11.20
C GLU A 72 25.82 -4.54 -10.92
N GLY A 73 26.63 -4.31 -11.96
CA GLY A 73 27.87 -3.54 -11.86
C GLY A 73 27.65 -2.10 -11.41
N ALA A 74 26.61 -1.44 -11.93
CA ALA A 74 26.23 -0.09 -11.54
C ALA A 74 25.71 -0.03 -10.08
N MET A 75 24.91 -1.02 -9.66
CA MET A 75 24.46 -1.14 -8.27
C MET A 75 25.63 -1.31 -7.30
N ALA A 76 26.65 -2.11 -7.65
CA ALA A 76 27.80 -2.36 -6.78
C ALA A 76 28.70 -1.12 -6.58
N ASN A 77 28.78 -0.28 -7.62
CA ASN A 77 29.65 0.89 -7.70
C ASN A 77 28.90 2.22 -7.67
N LEU A 78 27.71 2.25 -7.07
CA LEU A 78 26.87 3.44 -7.04
C LEU A 78 27.55 4.57 -6.24
N VAL A 79 27.92 5.63 -6.96
CA VAL A 79 28.41 6.88 -6.39
C VAL A 79 27.55 8.00 -6.94
N TYR A 80 26.97 8.80 -6.05
CA TYR A 80 26.15 9.95 -6.44
C TYR A 80 26.44 11.12 -5.50
N GLN A 81 26.69 12.31 -6.05
CA GLN A 81 27.05 13.53 -5.30
C GLN A 81 28.17 13.29 -4.26
N LYS A 82 29.24 12.59 -4.66
CA LYS A 82 30.40 12.22 -3.82
C LYS A 82 30.06 11.29 -2.64
N VAL A 83 28.83 10.79 -2.54
CA VAL A 83 28.44 9.77 -1.57
C VAL A 83 28.50 8.42 -2.25
N GLN A 84 29.26 7.50 -1.66
CA GLN A 84 29.25 6.11 -2.07
C GLN A 84 28.06 5.41 -1.41
N TYR A 85 27.17 4.86 -2.22
CA TYR A 85 25.97 4.17 -1.76
C TYR A 85 26.15 2.66 -1.87
N LYS A 86 25.62 1.92 -0.90
CA LYS A 86 25.65 0.46 -0.83
C LYS A 86 24.25 -0.09 -0.63
N LEU A 87 23.93 -1.17 -1.32
CA LEU A 87 22.63 -1.83 -1.24
C LEU A 87 22.40 -2.33 0.19
N ALA A 88 21.31 -1.86 0.80
CA ALA A 88 20.97 -2.15 2.19
C ALA A 88 19.81 -3.14 2.32
N GLY A 89 18.83 -3.07 1.42
CA GLY A 89 17.60 -3.85 1.54
C GLY A 89 16.52 -3.48 0.54
N ALA A 90 15.32 -4.00 0.75
CA ALA A 90 14.15 -3.66 -0.05
C ALA A 90 12.85 -3.61 0.79
N SER A 91 11.79 -3.08 0.19
CA SER A 91 10.42 -3.21 0.69
C SER A 91 9.61 -4.13 -0.24
N GLY A 92 8.28 -4.16 -0.09
CA GLY A 92 7.41 -4.85 -1.06
C GLY A 92 7.66 -4.40 -2.51
N ALA A 93 8.09 -3.16 -2.71
CA ALA A 93 8.44 -2.58 -4.01
C ALA A 93 9.63 -3.26 -4.73
N ALA A 94 10.31 -4.22 -4.10
CA ALA A 94 11.36 -5.03 -4.74
C ALA A 94 10.86 -5.70 -6.03
N LYS A 95 9.61 -6.16 -6.07
CA LYS A 95 9.03 -6.78 -7.28
C LYS A 95 8.90 -5.80 -8.46
N ASP A 96 8.90 -4.50 -8.17
CA ASP A 96 8.88 -3.41 -9.15
C ASP A 96 10.29 -2.89 -9.45
N GLY A 97 11.36 -3.61 -9.05
CA GLY A 97 12.74 -3.20 -9.31
C GLY A 97 13.26 -2.09 -8.39
N ARG A 98 12.70 -1.93 -7.18
CA ARG A 98 13.08 -0.82 -6.29
C ARG A 98 13.75 -1.28 -5.01
N PHE A 99 14.88 -0.66 -4.72
CA PHE A 99 15.78 -1.06 -3.64
C PHE A 99 16.28 0.15 -2.84
N TYR A 100 16.61 -0.07 -1.58
CA TYR A 100 17.16 0.95 -0.70
C TYR A 100 18.68 0.80 -0.60
N PHE A 101 19.36 1.91 -0.80
CA PHE A 101 20.79 2.06 -0.65
C PHE A 101 21.06 3.07 0.46
N VAL A 102 22.16 2.86 1.16
CA VAL A 102 22.62 3.72 2.26
C VAL A 102 24.06 4.11 2.03
N ASP A 103 24.51 5.21 2.62
CA ASP A 103 25.91 5.60 2.52
C ASP A 103 26.85 4.52 3.09
N ALA A 104 28.07 4.47 2.55
CA ALA A 104 29.06 3.47 2.91
C ALA A 104 29.43 3.47 4.40
N GLY A 105 29.25 4.59 5.11
CA GLY A 105 29.51 4.70 6.55
C GLY A 105 28.55 3.85 7.39
N HIS A 106 27.28 3.75 6.98
CA HIS A 106 26.25 3.00 7.71
C HIS A 106 25.99 1.59 7.15
N ALA A 107 26.49 1.28 5.96
CA ALA A 107 26.20 0.03 5.25
C ALA A 107 26.57 -1.23 6.05
N LYS A 108 27.69 -1.20 6.78
CA LYS A 108 28.16 -2.33 7.57
C LYS A 108 27.23 -2.64 8.76
N ASP A 109 26.82 -1.61 9.49
CA ASP A 109 25.96 -1.75 10.67
C ASP A 109 24.57 -2.28 10.29
N ILE A 110 24.08 -1.85 9.13
CA ILE A 110 22.84 -2.38 8.56
C ILE A 110 23.01 -3.85 8.16
N ALA A 111 24.09 -4.21 7.47
CA ALA A 111 24.36 -5.60 7.13
C ALA A 111 24.48 -6.49 8.38
N GLU A 112 25.12 -6.01 9.45
CA GLU A 112 25.22 -6.69 10.75
C GLU A 112 23.85 -6.95 11.38
N ARG A 113 22.95 -5.96 11.38
CA ARG A 113 21.56 -6.09 11.87
C ARG A 113 20.78 -7.17 11.12
N PHE A 114 21.02 -7.35 9.82
CA PHE A 114 20.47 -8.45 9.02
C PHE A 114 21.36 -9.71 9.01
N GLN A 115 22.33 -9.81 9.93
CA GLN A 115 23.23 -10.95 10.08
C GLN A 115 24.02 -11.33 8.81
N HIS A 116 24.32 -10.33 7.97
CA HIS A 116 24.93 -10.52 6.66
C HIS A 116 24.16 -11.52 5.77
N TRP A 117 22.82 -11.52 5.88
CA TRP A 117 21.93 -12.39 5.14
C TRP A 117 21.09 -11.59 4.11
N PRO A 118 21.47 -11.62 2.81
CA PRO A 118 20.81 -10.82 1.78
C PRO A 118 19.30 -11.05 1.64
N GLU A 119 18.85 -12.31 1.67
CA GLU A 119 17.41 -12.60 1.52
C GLU A 119 16.61 -12.00 2.68
N ALA A 120 17.16 -11.99 3.90
CA ALA A 120 16.52 -11.31 5.02
C ALA A 120 16.52 -9.79 4.87
N ALA A 121 17.60 -9.19 4.36
CA ALA A 121 17.62 -7.75 4.06
C ALA A 121 16.58 -7.38 2.99
N MET A 122 16.42 -8.17 1.92
CA MET A 122 15.41 -7.91 0.89
C MET A 122 13.97 -8.05 1.42
N VAL A 123 13.72 -8.99 2.34
CA VAL A 123 12.37 -9.26 2.86
C VAL A 123 11.99 -8.35 4.03
N TYR A 124 12.95 -8.05 4.92
CA TYR A 124 12.67 -7.44 6.22
C TYR A 124 13.23 -6.03 6.40
N PHE A 125 13.90 -5.44 5.41
CA PHE A 125 14.35 -4.04 5.52
C PHE A 125 13.20 -3.04 5.67
N SER A 126 12.00 -3.42 5.22
CA SER A 126 10.76 -2.70 5.52
C SER A 126 10.51 -2.44 7.00
N ILE A 127 11.10 -3.22 7.92
CA ILE A 127 11.02 -2.97 9.37
C ILE A 127 11.62 -1.61 9.73
N LEU A 128 12.72 -1.23 9.07
CA LEU A 128 13.46 0.00 9.34
C LEU A 128 12.83 1.21 8.66
N ILE A 129 12.29 1.05 7.45
CA ILE A 129 11.79 2.17 6.62
C ILE A 129 10.27 2.38 6.66
N SER A 130 9.51 1.55 7.40
CA SER A 130 8.06 1.75 7.51
C SER A 130 7.76 3.04 8.28
N ASP A 131 6.93 3.91 7.70
CA ASP A 131 6.36 5.08 8.39
C ASP A 131 5.42 4.61 9.52
N CYS A 132 5.86 4.84 10.76
CA CYS A 132 5.08 4.57 11.96
C CYS A 132 4.26 5.81 12.34
N LYS A 133 3.00 5.61 12.73
CA LYS A 133 2.11 6.71 13.12
C LYS A 133 2.64 7.47 14.34
N THR A 134 3.09 6.71 15.33
CA THR A 134 3.78 7.21 16.52
C THR A 134 4.95 6.29 16.82
N MET A 135 6.04 6.89 17.30
CA MET A 135 7.20 6.18 17.82
C MET A 135 7.53 6.71 19.21
N ILE A 136 8.04 5.82 20.06
CA ILE A 136 8.60 6.16 21.36
C ILE A 136 9.98 5.55 21.49
N GLU A 137 10.86 6.25 22.17
CA GLU A 137 12.16 5.76 22.62
C GLU A 137 12.12 5.61 24.14
N GLU A 138 12.48 4.44 24.63
CA GLU A 138 12.47 4.14 26.06
C GLU A 138 13.83 3.57 26.47
N PRO A 139 14.56 4.21 27.42
CA PRO A 139 15.96 3.91 27.68
C PRO A 139 16.17 2.61 28.47
N ASN A 140 15.15 2.15 29.20
CA ASN A 140 15.26 1.01 30.10
C ASN A 140 13.99 0.15 30.04
N VAL A 141 13.92 -0.69 29.02
CA VAL A 141 12.83 -1.64 28.79
C VAL A 141 13.37 -3.06 28.83
N THR A 142 12.60 -3.95 29.45
CA THR A 142 12.92 -5.38 29.49
C THR A 142 12.10 -6.14 28.44
N VAL A 143 12.77 -6.64 27.41
CA VAL A 143 12.19 -7.46 26.34
C VAL A 143 12.48 -8.93 26.62
N LEU A 144 11.42 -9.73 26.67
CA LEU A 144 11.47 -11.17 26.81
C LEU A 144 11.06 -11.84 25.50
N VAL A 145 12.01 -12.53 24.85
CA VAL A 145 11.72 -13.37 23.67
C VAL A 145 11.55 -14.83 24.10
N VAL A 146 10.40 -15.42 23.77
CA VAL A 146 10.03 -16.80 24.10
C VAL A 146 9.65 -17.59 22.85
N LYS A 147 9.63 -18.92 22.94
CA LYS A 147 9.03 -19.75 21.89
C LYS A 147 7.55 -19.40 21.71
N ASP A 148 7.04 -19.58 20.51
CA ASP A 148 5.63 -19.45 20.19
C ASP A 148 4.77 -20.31 21.15
N HIS A 149 3.55 -19.87 21.45
CA HIS A 149 2.63 -20.44 22.46
C HIS A 149 3.02 -20.25 23.94
N VAL A 150 4.26 -19.85 24.25
CA VAL A 150 4.69 -19.59 25.63
C VAL A 150 4.13 -18.26 26.13
N LEU A 151 3.68 -18.21 27.38
CA LEU A 151 3.01 -17.04 27.97
C LEU A 151 1.81 -16.57 27.13
N GLY A 152 1.15 -17.53 26.48
CA GLY A 152 0.04 -17.27 25.57
C GLY A 152 0.46 -16.31 24.47
N THR A 153 1.66 -16.45 23.89
CA THR A 153 2.10 -15.85 22.61
C THR A 153 1.66 -16.71 21.42
N ASN A 154 1.78 -16.24 20.19
CA ASN A 154 1.46 -17.04 18.98
C ASN A 154 2.31 -16.55 17.78
N ASP A 155 2.15 -17.12 16.59
CA ASP A 155 2.97 -16.76 15.41
C ASP A 155 2.95 -15.24 15.14
N CYS A 156 4.09 -14.59 15.35
CA CYS A 156 4.31 -13.16 15.24
C CYS A 156 3.45 -12.27 16.17
N ARG A 157 2.75 -12.85 17.15
CA ARG A 157 1.89 -12.13 18.10
C ARG A 157 2.43 -12.18 19.55
N GLY A 158 2.75 -11.00 20.08
CA GLY A 158 3.30 -10.80 21.42
C GLY A 158 2.42 -10.00 22.39
N TRP A 159 3.03 -9.54 23.48
CA TRP A 159 2.44 -8.69 24.52
C TRP A 159 3.25 -7.42 24.70
N LEU A 160 2.56 -6.30 24.90
CA LEU A 160 3.17 -5.03 25.25
C LEU A 160 2.49 -4.48 26.52
N ARG A 161 3.30 -4.01 27.46
CA ARG A 161 2.82 -3.45 28.72
C ARG A 161 1.85 -2.30 28.51
N GLU A 162 0.77 -2.28 29.28
CA GLU A 162 -0.29 -1.28 29.22
C GLU A 162 0.23 0.17 29.35
N SER A 163 1.21 0.41 30.23
CA SER A 163 1.84 1.73 30.36
C SER A 163 2.52 2.20 29.08
N LEU A 164 3.12 1.29 28.29
CA LEU A 164 3.70 1.61 26.98
C LEU A 164 2.62 1.86 25.92
N TYR A 165 1.50 1.13 25.98
CA TYR A 165 0.30 1.43 25.17
C TYR A 165 -0.17 2.88 25.37
N ARG A 166 -0.24 3.33 26.62
CA ARG A 166 -0.61 4.71 26.95
C ARG A 166 0.35 5.74 26.36
N LYS A 167 1.66 5.46 26.37
CA LYS A 167 2.68 6.33 25.74
C LYS A 167 2.51 6.41 24.22
N LEU A 168 2.09 5.32 23.58
CA LEU A 168 1.72 5.29 22.15
C LEU A 168 0.33 5.90 21.86
N GLN A 169 -0.38 6.41 22.89
CA GLN A 169 -1.73 6.95 22.79
C GLN A 169 -2.77 5.94 22.26
N LEU A 170 -2.58 4.65 22.60
CA LEU A 170 -3.42 3.56 22.15
C LEU A 170 -4.38 3.08 23.26
N PRO A 171 -5.68 2.91 22.97
CA PRO A 171 -6.59 2.21 23.86
C PRO A 171 -6.20 0.73 24.04
N GLN A 172 -6.54 0.15 25.19
CA GLN A 172 -6.18 -1.24 25.53
C GLN A 172 -6.99 -2.28 24.77
N ASP A 173 -8.14 -1.91 24.21
CA ASP A 173 -9.03 -2.78 23.43
C ASP A 173 -8.61 -2.82 21.95
N ARG A 174 -7.33 -2.54 21.65
CA ARG A 174 -6.78 -2.49 20.30
C ARG A 174 -5.66 -3.50 20.13
N PHE A 175 -5.77 -4.28 19.06
CA PHE A 175 -4.67 -5.05 18.51
C PHE A 175 -3.79 -4.15 17.65
N VAL A 176 -2.46 -4.28 17.75
CA VAL A 176 -1.54 -3.27 17.20
C VAL A 176 -0.41 -3.92 16.41
N GLN A 177 -0.22 -3.49 15.16
CA GLN A 177 0.96 -3.84 14.37
C GLN A 177 2.14 -2.94 14.77
N PHE A 178 3.27 -3.55 15.13
CA PHE A 178 4.44 -2.84 15.63
C PHE A 178 5.70 -3.04 14.77
N ARG A 179 6.64 -2.10 14.96
CA ARG A 179 8.05 -2.20 14.56
C ARG A 179 8.89 -1.90 15.78
N LEU A 180 9.85 -2.76 16.08
CA LEU A 180 10.69 -2.63 17.28
C LEU A 180 12.15 -2.81 16.89
N ALA A 181 13.00 -1.91 17.37
CA ALA A 181 14.43 -2.14 17.51
C ALA A 181 14.79 -2.16 19.00
N PHE A 182 15.65 -3.09 19.37
CA PHE A 182 16.08 -3.29 20.75
C PHE A 182 17.50 -3.85 20.78
N ASP A 183 18.12 -3.79 21.96
CA ASP A 183 19.50 -4.20 22.19
C ASP A 183 20.52 -3.34 21.44
N ALA A 184 21.08 -2.34 22.13
CA ALA A 184 22.12 -1.49 21.56
C ALA A 184 23.46 -2.19 21.38
N ARG A 185 23.71 -3.34 22.04
CA ARG A 185 25.00 -4.05 22.00
C ARG A 185 25.03 -5.10 20.90
N GLU A 186 23.93 -5.81 20.73
CA GLU A 186 23.73 -6.78 19.65
C GLU A 186 22.45 -6.37 18.91
N PRO A 187 22.53 -5.46 17.92
CA PRO A 187 21.38 -4.86 17.25
C PRO A 187 20.32 -5.87 16.81
N LYS A 188 19.15 -5.83 17.46
CA LYS A 188 18.01 -6.70 17.19
C LYS A 188 16.83 -5.88 16.70
N GLN A 189 15.92 -6.58 16.01
CA GLN A 189 14.67 -5.99 15.55
C GLN A 189 13.57 -7.04 15.49
N ALA A 190 12.33 -6.56 15.60
CA ALA A 190 11.14 -7.37 15.53
C ALA A 190 10.02 -6.66 14.78
N LYS A 191 9.16 -7.47 14.19
CA LYS A 191 7.88 -7.05 13.63
C LYS A 191 6.81 -8.07 14.00
N GLY A 192 5.56 -7.62 13.99
CA GLY A 192 4.42 -8.47 14.24
C GLY A 192 3.29 -7.63 14.81
N ALA A 193 2.48 -8.27 15.65
CA ALA A 193 1.42 -7.58 16.36
C ALA A 193 1.44 -7.87 17.87
N VAL A 194 0.84 -6.99 18.65
CA VAL A 194 0.76 -7.10 20.11
C VAL A 194 -0.65 -6.87 20.62
N LYS A 195 -0.94 -7.52 21.75
CA LYS A 195 -2.05 -7.20 22.65
C LYS A 195 -1.50 -6.49 23.89
N ALA A 196 -2.35 -5.74 24.59
CA ALA A 196 -1.98 -5.13 25.86
C ALA A 196 -1.93 -6.20 26.97
N MET A 197 -0.84 -6.26 27.72
CA MET A 197 -0.80 -6.95 29.02
C MET A 197 -0.89 -5.93 30.15
N SER A 198 -1.61 -6.26 31.21
CA SER A 198 -1.74 -5.37 32.37
C SER A 198 -0.39 -5.07 33.01
N ASP A 199 -0.25 -3.88 33.61
CA ASP A 199 0.95 -3.51 34.37
C ASP A 199 1.27 -4.53 35.49
N ARG A 200 0.25 -5.17 36.09
CA ARG A 200 0.44 -6.20 37.12
C ARG A 200 1.16 -7.44 36.60
N VAL A 201 0.82 -7.88 35.37
CA VAL A 201 1.51 -9.00 34.71
C VAL A 201 2.97 -8.62 34.45
N ALA A 202 3.18 -7.42 33.90
CA ALA A 202 4.51 -6.90 33.60
C ALA A 202 5.39 -6.85 34.86
N ASP A 203 4.88 -6.30 35.95
CA ASP A 203 5.59 -6.18 37.23
C ASP A 203 5.90 -7.55 37.85
N ARG A 204 4.98 -8.50 37.76
CA ARG A 204 5.16 -9.84 38.33
C ARG A 204 6.23 -10.64 37.57
N LEU A 205 6.30 -10.45 36.26
CA LEU A 205 7.30 -11.09 35.40
C LEU A 205 8.63 -10.32 35.38
N GLY A 206 8.62 -9.03 35.70
CA GLY A 206 9.75 -8.13 35.52
C GLY A 206 10.06 -7.88 34.04
N VAL A 207 9.03 -7.84 33.18
CA VAL A 207 9.17 -7.68 31.73
C VAL A 207 8.15 -6.67 31.20
N ASP A 208 8.56 -5.84 30.23
CA ASP A 208 7.70 -4.80 29.65
C ASP A 208 7.19 -5.17 28.25
N ILE A 209 7.91 -6.04 27.54
CA ILE A 209 7.54 -6.56 26.22
C ILE A 209 7.80 -8.06 26.20
N ILE A 210 6.84 -8.85 25.71
CA ILE A 210 6.99 -10.29 25.48
C ILE A 210 6.80 -10.54 23.98
N LEU A 211 7.80 -11.13 23.32
CA LEU A 211 7.77 -11.44 21.90
C LEU A 211 7.93 -12.94 21.66
N PRO A 212 7.17 -13.55 20.73
CA PRO A 212 7.49 -14.86 20.22
C PRO A 212 8.77 -14.80 19.35
N GLU A 213 9.47 -15.93 19.21
CA GLU A 213 10.65 -16.04 18.34
C GLU A 213 10.32 -15.69 16.90
N SER A 214 9.11 -16.05 16.45
CA SER A 214 8.58 -15.70 15.13
C SER A 214 8.52 -14.19 14.88
N SER A 215 8.38 -13.32 15.88
CA SER A 215 8.42 -11.86 15.67
C SER A 215 9.82 -11.30 15.35
N CYS A 216 10.90 -12.00 15.72
CA CYS A 216 12.26 -11.51 15.54
C CYS A 216 12.77 -11.80 14.13
N LYS A 217 13.13 -10.76 13.36
CA LYS A 217 13.55 -10.90 11.95
C LYS A 217 14.89 -10.19 11.71
N PRO A 218 15.99 -10.89 11.40
CA PRO A 218 16.13 -12.34 11.30
C PRO A 218 16.02 -13.07 12.66
N GLU A 219 15.93 -14.40 12.62
CA GLU A 219 15.90 -15.24 13.82
C GLU A 219 17.11 -14.99 14.72
N LEU A 220 16.89 -14.91 16.03
CA LEU A 220 17.94 -14.67 17.01
C LEU A 220 18.87 -15.89 17.14
N LYS A 221 20.17 -15.63 17.30
CA LYS A 221 21.18 -16.68 17.57
C LYS A 221 21.28 -16.98 19.08
N GLY A 222 21.84 -18.14 19.42
CA GLY A 222 22.13 -18.56 20.81
C GLY A 222 20.95 -19.20 21.55
N SER A 223 21.17 -19.72 22.75
CA SER A 223 20.14 -20.35 23.59
C SER A 223 19.53 -19.38 24.61
N GLY A 224 18.25 -19.59 24.94
CA GLY A 224 17.58 -18.88 26.03
C GLY A 224 18.04 -19.37 27.41
N ARG A 225 17.72 -18.60 28.46
CA ARG A 225 17.93 -18.96 29.87
C ARG A 225 16.58 -19.24 30.53
N PHE A 226 16.59 -20.06 31.57
CA PHE A 226 15.39 -20.29 32.36
C PHE A 226 15.04 -19.01 33.14
N ILE A 227 13.76 -18.63 33.10
CA ILE A 227 13.19 -17.46 33.75
C ILE A 227 12.22 -17.95 34.82
N PRO A 228 12.63 -17.97 36.10
CA PRO A 228 11.83 -18.54 37.18
C PRO A 228 10.44 -17.92 37.32
N GLN A 229 10.33 -16.60 37.14
CA GLN A 229 9.09 -15.83 37.26
C GLN A 229 8.06 -16.24 36.20
N ALA A 230 8.54 -16.58 35.00
CA ALA A 230 7.72 -17.03 33.87
C ALA A 230 7.62 -18.57 33.76
N LYS A 231 8.35 -19.31 34.62
CA LYS A 231 8.49 -20.78 34.57
C LYS A 231 8.79 -21.33 33.17
N THR A 232 9.56 -20.58 32.39
CA THR A 232 9.86 -20.91 31.00
C THR A 232 11.28 -20.52 30.63
N THR A 233 11.73 -20.94 29.45
CA THR A 233 13.02 -20.54 28.89
C THR A 233 12.81 -19.45 27.87
N GLY A 234 13.58 -18.36 27.97
CA GLY A 234 13.52 -17.24 27.04
C GLY A 234 14.82 -16.45 26.99
N ARG A 235 14.91 -15.52 26.04
CA ARG A 235 16.02 -14.55 25.95
C ARG A 235 15.54 -13.24 26.55
N LEU A 236 16.15 -12.84 27.65
CA LEU A 236 15.86 -11.57 28.31
C LEU A 236 16.91 -10.54 27.88
N VAL A 237 16.43 -9.41 27.37
CA VAL A 237 17.25 -8.28 26.95
C VAL A 237 16.74 -7.05 27.69
N GLN A 238 17.63 -6.37 28.41
CA GLN A 238 17.32 -5.11 29.06
C GLN A 238 18.14 -4.00 28.42
N GLY A 239 17.50 -2.89 28.11
CA GLY A 239 18.19 -1.72 27.55
C GLY A 239 17.25 -0.79 26.80
N PRO A 240 17.81 0.08 25.94
CA PRO A 240 17.01 1.01 25.16
C PRO A 240 16.23 0.27 24.07
N VAL A 241 15.02 0.75 23.82
CA VAL A 241 14.16 0.30 22.71
C VAL A 241 13.61 1.48 21.94
N ILE A 242 13.41 1.27 20.64
CA ILE A 242 12.69 2.17 19.76
C ILE A 242 11.47 1.40 19.24
N LEU A 243 10.28 1.84 19.64
CA LEU A 243 9.02 1.17 19.36
C LEU A 243 8.11 2.11 18.56
N GLY A 244 7.75 1.68 17.35
CA GLY A 244 6.75 2.34 16.52
C GLY A 244 5.54 1.46 16.28
N TYR A 245 4.36 2.07 16.11
CA TYR A 245 3.18 1.35 15.62
C TYR A 245 2.76 1.83 14.22
N LYS A 246 2.44 0.86 13.35
CA LYS A 246 2.01 1.12 11.96
C LYS A 246 0.49 1.23 11.87
N GLN A 247 -0.22 0.29 12.49
CA GLN A 247 -1.68 0.20 12.42
C GLN A 247 -2.27 -0.40 13.70
N CYS A 248 -3.54 -0.09 13.97
CA CYS A 248 -4.33 -0.68 15.06
C CYS A 248 -5.66 -1.21 14.53
N SER A 249 -6.22 -2.22 15.18
CA SER A 249 -7.47 -2.85 14.79
C SER A 249 -8.65 -1.89 14.90
N ARG A 250 -9.62 -2.02 13.99
CA ARG A 250 -10.84 -1.21 13.94
C ARG A 250 -11.88 -1.89 13.04
N LYS A 251 -13.12 -1.43 13.12
CA LYS A 251 -14.18 -1.91 12.24
C LYS A 251 -13.94 -1.36 10.84
N THR A 252 -13.79 -2.25 9.87
CA THR A 252 -13.61 -1.90 8.46
C THR A 252 -14.57 -2.71 7.59
N VAL A 253 -14.80 -2.24 6.37
CA VAL A 253 -15.59 -2.94 5.36
C VAL A 253 -14.78 -3.02 4.08
N TYR A 254 -14.73 -4.21 3.48
CA TYR A 254 -14.05 -4.48 2.22
C TYR A 254 -15.07 -4.69 1.11
N GLY A 255 -14.77 -4.20 -0.09
CA GLY A 255 -15.48 -4.59 -1.30
C GLY A 255 -15.10 -6.01 -1.73
N SER A 256 -16.01 -6.70 -2.41
CA SER A 256 -15.70 -7.98 -3.06
C SER A 256 -14.82 -7.82 -4.30
N SER A 257 -14.25 -8.94 -4.75
CA SER A 257 -13.41 -9.05 -5.95
C SER A 257 -13.90 -10.19 -6.85
N TYR A 258 -13.45 -10.19 -8.10
CA TYR A 258 -13.70 -11.30 -9.02
C TYR A 258 -13.10 -12.63 -8.54
N THR A 259 -11.96 -12.57 -7.83
CA THR A 259 -11.30 -13.75 -7.23
C THR A 259 -12.11 -14.34 -6.08
N LEU A 260 -13.05 -13.60 -5.49
CA LEU A 260 -14.01 -14.14 -4.54
C LEU A 260 -15.25 -14.69 -5.25
N VAL A 261 -15.83 -13.91 -6.17
CA VAL A 261 -17.07 -14.26 -6.87
C VAL A 261 -16.93 -15.49 -7.76
N GLU A 262 -15.77 -15.75 -8.35
CA GLU A 262 -15.53 -16.98 -9.13
C GLU A 262 -15.77 -18.26 -8.30
N ASN A 263 -15.62 -18.18 -6.97
CA ASN A 263 -15.82 -19.28 -6.02
C ASN A 263 -17.26 -19.36 -5.48
N ALA A 264 -18.17 -18.45 -5.86
CA ALA A 264 -19.56 -18.50 -5.46
C ALA A 264 -20.31 -19.66 -6.15
N SER A 265 -21.29 -20.25 -5.47
CA SER A 265 -22.23 -21.19 -6.09
C SER A 265 -23.12 -20.47 -7.12
N GLU A 266 -23.65 -21.19 -8.12
CA GLU A 266 -24.59 -20.60 -9.09
C GLU A 266 -25.85 -20.04 -8.40
N GLU A 267 -26.29 -20.70 -7.33
CA GLU A 267 -27.42 -20.22 -6.53
C GLU A 267 -27.10 -18.88 -5.88
N ALA A 268 -25.98 -18.78 -5.14
CA ALA A 268 -25.53 -17.53 -4.51
C ALA A 268 -25.34 -16.40 -5.54
N LEU A 269 -24.76 -16.71 -6.71
CA LEU A 269 -24.59 -15.73 -7.77
C LEU A 269 -25.93 -15.14 -8.22
N ARG A 270 -26.93 -16.01 -8.43
CA ARG A 270 -28.26 -15.63 -8.93
C ARG A 270 -29.13 -14.94 -7.89
N THR A 271 -29.04 -15.29 -6.61
CA THR A 271 -29.96 -14.81 -5.57
C THR A 271 -29.35 -13.76 -4.65
N GLU A 272 -28.04 -13.81 -4.41
CA GLU A 272 -27.38 -12.99 -3.38
C GLU A 272 -26.40 -11.95 -3.93
N ILE A 273 -25.82 -12.18 -5.13
CA ILE A 273 -24.78 -11.30 -5.69
C ILE A 273 -25.34 -10.41 -6.81
N ILE A 274 -25.89 -11.01 -7.87
CA ILE A 274 -26.36 -10.27 -9.05
C ILE A 274 -27.52 -9.31 -8.73
N PRO A 275 -28.60 -9.73 -8.02
CA PRO A 275 -29.74 -8.85 -7.82
C PRO A 275 -29.41 -7.57 -7.03
N PRO A 276 -28.69 -7.62 -5.88
CA PRO A 276 -28.27 -6.41 -5.19
C PRO A 276 -27.32 -5.53 -6.01
N THR A 277 -26.43 -6.14 -6.80
CA THR A 277 -25.52 -5.42 -7.70
C THR A 277 -26.30 -4.63 -8.75
N ILE A 278 -27.34 -5.23 -9.37
CA ILE A 278 -28.21 -4.54 -10.33
C ILE A 278 -28.93 -3.36 -9.67
N GLU A 279 -29.44 -3.54 -8.45
CA GLU A 279 -30.12 -2.46 -7.73
C GLU A 279 -29.18 -1.28 -7.45
N GLU A 280 -27.95 -1.54 -7.00
CA GLU A 280 -26.94 -0.50 -6.78
C GLU A 280 -26.53 0.20 -8.09
N VAL A 281 -26.40 -0.56 -9.19
CA VAL A 281 -26.19 0.00 -10.53
C VAL A 281 -27.30 0.94 -10.96
N ARG A 282 -28.56 0.57 -10.71
CA ARG A 282 -29.70 1.43 -11.00
C ARG A 282 -29.69 2.69 -10.14
N GLN A 283 -29.26 2.61 -8.89
CA GLN A 283 -29.09 3.77 -8.02
C GLN A 283 -27.99 4.70 -8.53
N VAL A 284 -26.84 4.16 -8.95
CA VAL A 284 -25.75 4.95 -9.56
C VAL A 284 -26.23 5.67 -10.81
N ARG A 285 -26.98 4.96 -11.66
CA ARG A 285 -27.54 5.52 -12.89
C ARG A 285 -28.54 6.65 -12.59
N ARG A 286 -29.47 6.44 -11.65
CA ARG A 286 -30.42 7.49 -11.23
C ARG A 286 -29.68 8.71 -10.68
N ALA A 287 -28.74 8.52 -9.76
CA ALA A 287 -27.96 9.62 -9.18
C ALA A 287 -27.17 10.39 -10.25
N TRP A 288 -26.69 9.70 -11.29
CA TRP A 288 -26.06 10.33 -12.45
C TRP A 288 -27.06 11.14 -13.29
N GLU A 289 -28.20 10.55 -13.66
CA GLU A 289 -29.25 11.17 -14.48
C GLU A 289 -29.89 12.38 -13.78
N ASP A 290 -30.08 12.31 -12.46
CA ASP A 290 -30.67 13.36 -11.63
C ASP A 290 -29.67 14.48 -11.27
N GLY A 291 -28.38 14.30 -11.57
CA GLY A 291 -27.31 15.22 -11.14
C GLY A 291 -27.06 15.22 -9.62
N ASP A 292 -27.50 14.19 -8.89
CA ASP A 292 -27.27 14.04 -7.46
C ASP A 292 -25.87 13.47 -7.20
N TYR A 293 -24.87 14.35 -7.26
CA TYR A 293 -23.48 13.97 -7.03
C TYR A 293 -23.19 13.56 -5.59
N SER A 294 -24.02 13.97 -4.63
CA SER A 294 -23.89 13.52 -3.24
C SER A 294 -24.22 12.03 -3.12
N ALA A 295 -25.38 11.61 -3.65
CA ALA A 295 -25.78 10.21 -3.71
C ALA A 295 -24.81 9.38 -4.57
N LEU A 296 -24.42 9.89 -5.75
CA LEU A 296 -23.48 9.21 -6.64
C LEU A 296 -22.16 8.93 -5.92
N LEU A 297 -21.54 9.94 -5.30
CA LEU A 297 -20.25 9.76 -4.65
C LEU A 297 -20.34 8.78 -3.48
N LYS A 298 -21.45 8.80 -2.72
CA LYS A 298 -21.72 7.83 -1.64
C LYS A 298 -21.75 6.39 -2.16
N LEU A 299 -22.40 6.15 -3.30
CA LEU A 299 -22.45 4.84 -3.96
C LEU A 299 -21.08 4.41 -4.50
N LEU A 300 -20.30 5.33 -5.06
CA LEU A 300 -18.95 5.07 -5.58
C LEU A 300 -17.87 4.90 -4.48
N GLY A 301 -18.26 4.73 -3.21
CA GLY A 301 -17.34 4.47 -2.09
C GLY A 301 -16.92 5.69 -1.30
N ARG A 302 -17.70 6.79 -1.33
CA ARG A 302 -17.61 7.86 -0.32
C ARG A 302 -18.43 7.47 0.91
N ASN A 303 -17.98 6.43 1.62
CA ASN A 303 -18.51 6.12 2.95
C ASN A 303 -17.63 6.78 4.02
N GLU A 304 -18.28 7.31 5.06
CA GLU A 304 -17.68 7.73 6.33
C GLU A 304 -17.12 6.53 7.12
N ASP A 305 -17.67 5.34 6.87
CA ASP A 305 -17.09 4.07 7.29
C ASP A 305 -15.87 3.76 6.42
N GLU A 306 -14.75 3.49 7.09
CA GLU A 306 -13.41 3.29 6.54
C GLU A 306 -13.35 2.09 5.58
N GLU A 307 -13.86 2.29 4.36
CA GLU A 307 -13.76 1.35 3.27
C GLU A 307 -12.30 1.31 2.81
N VAL A 308 -11.60 0.23 3.18
CA VAL A 308 -10.25 -0.02 2.65
C VAL A 308 -10.47 -0.67 1.29
N GLY A 309 -10.27 0.12 0.24
CA GLY A 309 -10.34 -0.43 -1.11
C GLY A 309 -9.28 -1.52 -1.27
N PHE A 310 -9.71 -2.75 -1.54
CA PHE A 310 -8.84 -3.70 -2.23
C PHE A 310 -8.54 -3.12 -3.60
N ASP A 311 -7.32 -2.62 -3.78
CA ASP A 311 -6.83 -2.44 -5.12
C ASP A 311 -6.49 -3.83 -5.66
N ASP A 312 -7.34 -4.36 -6.54
CA ASP A 312 -7.04 -5.58 -7.30
C ASP A 312 -5.78 -5.41 -8.16
N SER A 313 -5.26 -4.19 -8.34
CA SER A 313 -3.90 -4.04 -8.81
C SER A 313 -2.95 -4.67 -7.78
N PHE A 314 -2.28 -5.74 -8.19
CA PHE A 314 -1.07 -6.23 -7.53
C PHE A 314 0.06 -5.17 -7.58
N ASP A 315 -0.22 -3.86 -7.51
CA ASP A 315 0.76 -2.84 -7.16
C ASP A 315 1.15 -3.09 -5.70
N THR A 316 2.42 -3.40 -5.43
CA THR A 316 2.89 -3.49 -4.04
C THR A 316 2.80 -2.17 -3.30
N GLU A 317 2.69 -1.07 -4.02
CA GLU A 317 2.46 0.23 -3.42
C GLU A 317 1.01 0.44 -3.02
N SER A 318 0.05 -0.33 -3.56
CA SER A 318 -1.34 -0.25 -3.13
C SER A 318 -1.55 -0.84 -1.74
N PHE A 319 -0.75 -1.83 -1.35
CA PHE A 319 -0.71 -2.33 0.03
C PHE A 319 -0.17 -1.29 1.02
N ASP A 320 0.69 -0.35 0.59
CA ASP A 320 1.10 0.79 1.43
C ASP A 320 0.21 2.05 1.21
N ASP A 321 -0.52 2.16 0.08
CA ASP A 321 -1.60 3.14 -0.16
C ASP A 321 -2.93 2.71 0.51
N THR A 322 -3.02 1.48 1.10
CA THR A 322 -4.08 1.10 2.06
C THR A 322 -3.94 1.79 3.42
N GLN A 323 -3.23 2.92 3.48
CA GLN A 323 -3.39 3.89 4.57
C GLN A 323 -4.84 4.29 4.62
N THR A 324 -5.54 3.61 5.51
CA THR A 324 -6.87 3.95 5.87
C THR A 324 -6.87 5.34 6.46
N LYS A 325 -7.83 6.13 5.98
CA LYS A 325 -8.18 7.49 6.37
C LYS A 325 -8.30 7.60 7.89
N ALA A 326 -7.19 7.72 8.61
CA ALA A 326 -7.21 8.18 9.98
C ALA A 326 -7.73 9.62 9.93
N SER A 327 -9.00 9.81 10.27
CA SER A 327 -9.68 11.10 10.53
C SER A 327 -8.97 12.29 9.87
N GLN A 328 -9.02 12.36 8.54
CA GLN A 328 -8.62 13.57 7.83
C GLN A 328 -9.91 14.31 7.53
N GLU A 329 -10.08 15.50 8.10
CA GLU A 329 -11.20 16.38 7.78
C GLU A 329 -11.12 16.75 6.29
N GLY A 330 -12.23 16.56 5.57
CA GLY A 330 -12.40 17.05 4.20
C GLY A 330 -12.48 15.99 3.09
N VAL A 331 -12.78 16.46 1.89
CA VAL A 331 -13.18 15.68 0.71
C VAL A 331 -12.13 15.86 -0.41
N ASP A 332 -12.01 14.89 -1.33
CA ASP A 332 -11.14 15.06 -2.51
C ASP A 332 -11.52 16.33 -3.30
N PRO A 333 -10.57 17.14 -3.81
CA PRO A 333 -10.89 18.40 -4.48
C PRO A 333 -11.93 18.27 -5.59
N SER A 334 -11.85 17.20 -6.39
CA SER A 334 -12.80 16.96 -7.49
C SER A 334 -14.20 16.57 -7.00
N GLU A 335 -14.29 15.95 -5.83
CA GLU A 335 -15.54 15.58 -5.19
C GLU A 335 -16.16 16.76 -4.41
N ALA A 336 -15.32 17.56 -3.75
CA ALA A 336 -15.74 18.72 -2.98
C ALA A 336 -16.41 19.77 -3.88
N VAL A 337 -15.84 20.04 -5.07
CA VAL A 337 -16.44 20.99 -6.02
C VAL A 337 -17.77 20.49 -6.59
N LEU A 338 -17.92 19.18 -6.81
CA LEU A 338 -19.18 18.59 -7.27
C LEU A 338 -20.30 18.72 -6.24
N LEU A 339 -19.96 18.76 -4.94
CA LEU A 339 -20.94 18.99 -3.89
C LEU A 339 -21.28 20.45 -3.67
N ALA A 340 -20.29 21.33 -3.80
CA ALA A 340 -20.50 22.76 -3.61
C ALA A 340 -21.30 23.38 -4.78
N ASP A 341 -21.26 22.76 -5.96
CA ASP A 341 -21.98 23.21 -7.14
C ASP A 341 -23.42 22.70 -7.18
N THR A 342 -24.37 23.58 -6.88
CA THR A 342 -25.81 23.28 -6.95
C THR A 342 -26.40 23.35 -8.37
N ARG A 343 -25.64 23.87 -9.34
CA ARG A 343 -26.08 24.06 -10.74
C ARG A 343 -25.61 22.95 -11.69
N GLY A 344 -24.72 22.05 -11.23
CA GLY A 344 -24.21 20.92 -12.02
C GLY A 344 -23.26 21.31 -13.17
N SER A 345 -22.61 22.48 -13.06
CA SER A 345 -21.64 23.00 -14.03
C SER A 345 -20.22 22.46 -13.83
N ALA A 346 -19.82 22.15 -12.59
CA ALA A 346 -18.48 21.72 -12.20
C ALA A 346 -18.10 20.37 -12.81
N ILE A 347 -19.07 19.48 -13.07
CA ILE A 347 -18.81 18.20 -13.76
C ILE A 347 -18.22 18.41 -15.16
N ARG A 348 -18.53 19.53 -15.82
CA ARG A 348 -18.03 19.83 -17.18
C ARG A 348 -16.58 20.28 -17.18
N ILE A 349 -16.00 20.62 -16.02
CA ILE A 349 -14.57 20.92 -15.90
C ILE A 349 -13.78 19.66 -16.30
N PRO A 350 -12.86 19.74 -17.28
CA PRO A 350 -12.16 18.56 -17.76
C PRO A 350 -11.44 17.75 -16.68
N PHE A 351 -10.84 18.39 -15.68
CA PHE A 351 -10.22 17.71 -14.53
C PHE A 351 -11.25 16.91 -13.73
N VAL A 352 -12.36 17.53 -13.34
CA VAL A 352 -13.45 16.89 -12.56
C VAL A 352 -14.05 15.73 -13.35
N ALA A 353 -14.41 15.95 -14.62
CA ALA A 353 -14.91 14.91 -15.51
C ALA A 353 -13.96 13.72 -15.61
N ASN A 354 -12.66 13.95 -15.74
CA ASN A 354 -11.66 12.90 -15.83
C ASN A 354 -11.52 12.12 -14.51
N GLN A 355 -11.54 12.78 -13.36
CA GLN A 355 -11.47 12.10 -12.06
C GLN A 355 -12.72 11.26 -11.79
N LEU A 356 -13.90 11.82 -12.07
CA LEU A 356 -15.17 11.11 -11.91
C LEU A 356 -15.23 9.88 -12.83
N ASN A 357 -14.85 10.02 -14.11
CA ASN A 357 -14.78 8.88 -15.04
C ASN A 357 -13.84 7.77 -14.56
N ARG A 358 -12.67 8.12 -14.02
CA ARG A 358 -11.73 7.13 -13.47
C ARG A 358 -12.29 6.43 -12.23
N LYS A 359 -13.04 7.14 -11.39
CA LYS A 359 -13.69 6.56 -10.21
C LYS A 359 -14.83 5.62 -10.64
N LEU A 360 -15.67 6.08 -11.55
CA LEU A 360 -16.79 5.33 -12.11
C LEU A 360 -16.33 4.08 -12.86
N ALA A 361 -15.32 4.17 -13.72
CA ALA A 361 -14.76 3.02 -14.43
C ALA A 361 -14.24 1.95 -13.47
N ARG A 362 -13.46 2.34 -12.44
CA ARG A 362 -12.97 1.40 -11.42
C ARG A 362 -14.10 0.75 -10.63
N TRP A 363 -15.08 1.54 -10.20
CA TRP A 363 -16.24 1.03 -9.48
C TRP A 363 -17.05 0.06 -10.36
N ALA A 364 -17.31 0.41 -11.62
CA ALA A 364 -18.10 -0.40 -12.52
C ALA A 364 -17.40 -1.70 -12.89
N PHE A 365 -16.09 -1.69 -13.13
CA PHE A 365 -15.33 -2.92 -13.33
C PHE A 365 -15.51 -3.87 -12.14
N ARG A 366 -15.39 -3.35 -10.91
CA ARG A 366 -15.64 -4.13 -9.69
C ARG A 366 -17.09 -4.60 -9.60
N ALA A 367 -18.07 -3.74 -9.82
CA ALA A 367 -19.48 -4.10 -9.79
C ALA A 367 -19.81 -5.21 -10.80
N MET A 368 -19.27 -5.14 -12.01
CA MET A 368 -19.52 -6.10 -13.08
C MET A 368 -18.79 -7.44 -12.90
N THR A 369 -17.67 -7.47 -12.16
CA THR A 369 -16.82 -8.68 -12.06
C THR A 369 -16.77 -9.30 -10.66
N GLY A 370 -16.86 -8.48 -9.62
CA GLY A 370 -16.87 -8.86 -8.21
C GLY A 370 -18.18 -8.55 -7.49
N GLY A 371 -19.14 -7.87 -8.12
CA GLY A 371 -20.36 -7.39 -7.46
C GLY A 371 -20.10 -6.20 -6.53
N THR A 372 -21.16 -5.71 -5.90
CA THR A 372 -21.07 -4.59 -4.93
C THR A 372 -21.15 -5.07 -3.47
N LEU A 373 -20.64 -6.27 -3.18
CA LEU A 373 -20.73 -6.83 -1.83
C LEU A 373 -19.86 -6.00 -0.87
N ARG A 374 -20.47 -5.61 0.25
CA ARG A 374 -19.81 -4.93 1.37
C ARG A 374 -19.56 -5.93 2.49
N LEU A 375 -18.34 -6.40 2.63
CA LEU A 375 -17.96 -7.48 3.53
C LEU A 375 -17.33 -6.92 4.81
N PRO A 376 -17.80 -7.29 6.02
CA PRO A 376 -17.13 -6.92 7.26
C PRO A 376 -15.68 -7.42 7.25
N ALA A 377 -14.76 -6.55 7.66
CA ALA A 377 -13.33 -6.82 7.64
C ALA A 377 -12.68 -6.51 8.98
N PHE A 378 -11.66 -7.31 9.31
CA PHE A 378 -11.07 -7.36 10.64
C PHE A 378 -9.57 -7.61 10.55
N ALA A 379 -8.84 -7.18 11.58
CA ALA A 379 -7.52 -7.74 11.85
C ALA A 379 -7.67 -9.19 12.33
N LEU A 380 -6.88 -10.10 11.76
CA LEU A 380 -6.80 -11.49 12.16
C LEU A 380 -5.96 -11.60 13.44
N VAL A 381 -6.50 -12.27 14.45
CA VAL A 381 -5.90 -12.36 15.78
C VAL A 381 -6.01 -13.79 16.29
N ASP A 382 -5.13 -14.19 17.20
CA ASP A 382 -5.21 -15.47 17.89
C ASP A 382 -5.98 -15.36 19.22
N ASP A 383 -6.26 -16.50 19.83
CA ASP A 383 -7.00 -16.63 21.09
C ASP A 383 -6.12 -16.51 22.36
N GLY A 384 -4.86 -16.10 22.23
CA GLY A 384 -3.92 -16.01 23.32
C GLY A 384 -4.37 -15.05 24.43
N VAL A 385 -4.27 -15.51 25.67
CA VAL A 385 -4.59 -14.76 26.90
C VAL A 385 -3.44 -14.81 27.89
N LEU A 386 -3.25 -13.72 28.63
CA LEU A 386 -2.23 -13.60 29.67
C LEU A 386 -2.74 -12.71 30.82
N ILE A 387 -2.82 -13.28 32.02
CA ILE A 387 -3.36 -12.60 33.20
C ILE A 387 -2.53 -12.86 34.46
N GLU A 388 -2.68 -11.95 35.42
CA GLU A 388 -2.28 -12.15 36.81
C GLU A 388 -3.55 -12.40 37.63
N HIS A 389 -3.56 -13.50 38.41
CA HIS A 389 -4.65 -13.80 39.32
C HIS A 389 -4.12 -14.49 40.59
N ALA A 390 -4.40 -13.90 41.76
CA ALA A 390 -3.94 -14.36 43.07
C ALA A 390 -2.41 -14.48 43.20
N GLY A 391 -1.68 -13.49 42.69
CA GLY A 391 -0.22 -13.39 42.74
C GLY A 391 0.51 -14.33 41.78
N LYS A 392 -0.20 -14.93 40.82
CA LYS A 392 0.35 -15.92 39.88
C LYS A 392 -0.03 -15.56 38.45
N ILE A 393 0.83 -15.92 37.51
CA ILE A 393 0.64 -15.68 36.08
C ILE A 393 0.00 -16.92 35.45
N TYR A 394 -1.02 -16.68 34.64
CA TYR A 394 -1.75 -17.69 33.87
C TYR A 394 -1.82 -17.25 32.41
N SER A 395 -1.70 -18.20 31.51
CA SER A 395 -1.77 -17.95 30.08
C SER A 395 -2.30 -19.15 29.33
N ALA A 396 -2.96 -18.92 28.20
CA ALA A 396 -3.37 -19.95 27.26
C ALA A 396 -3.23 -19.42 25.82
N SER A 397 -3.12 -20.32 24.86
CA SER A 397 -3.12 -20.06 23.41
C SER A 397 -3.57 -21.33 22.70
N ASP A 398 -4.22 -21.18 21.54
CA ASP A 398 -4.79 -22.26 20.72
C ASP A 398 -5.67 -23.21 21.55
N TRP A 399 -6.58 -22.63 22.35
CA TRP A 399 -7.50 -23.34 23.22
C TRP A 399 -8.95 -23.30 22.72
N ILE A 400 -9.30 -22.40 21.80
CA ILE A 400 -10.61 -22.46 21.13
C ILE A 400 -10.65 -23.61 20.11
N PRO A 401 -11.83 -24.18 19.79
CA PRO A 401 -11.94 -25.19 18.75
C PRO A 401 -11.48 -24.68 17.37
N LYS A 402 -10.86 -25.54 16.56
CA LYS A 402 -10.28 -25.17 15.26
C LYS A 402 -11.33 -24.69 14.24
N ASP A 403 -12.56 -25.13 14.37
CA ASP A 403 -13.68 -24.75 13.50
C ASP A 403 -14.43 -23.50 13.99
N SER A 404 -13.91 -22.83 15.02
CA SER A 404 -14.61 -21.79 15.74
C SER A 404 -13.86 -20.46 15.72
N ALA A 405 -14.60 -19.37 15.95
CA ALA A 405 -14.08 -18.01 15.97
C ALA A 405 -14.71 -17.16 17.08
N VAL A 406 -13.93 -16.20 17.60
CA VAL A 406 -14.45 -15.13 18.48
C VAL A 406 -14.51 -13.84 17.68
N THR A 407 -15.71 -13.26 17.60
CA THR A 407 -15.98 -12.09 16.76
C THR A 407 -17.13 -11.25 17.34
N SER A 408 -17.29 -10.04 16.82
CA SER A 408 -18.43 -9.15 17.12
C SER A 408 -19.63 -9.34 16.18
N LEU A 409 -19.54 -10.27 15.23
CA LEU A 409 -20.65 -10.58 14.32
C LEU A 409 -21.76 -11.34 15.05
N THR A 410 -23.00 -11.17 14.57
CA THR A 410 -24.21 -11.81 15.12
C THR A 410 -24.59 -13.11 14.41
N SER A 411 -24.00 -13.37 13.23
CA SER A 411 -24.22 -14.60 12.48
C SER A 411 -23.76 -15.82 13.28
N GLU A 412 -24.40 -16.97 13.10
CA GLU A 412 -23.96 -18.22 13.74
C GLU A 412 -22.64 -18.74 13.16
N GLN A 413 -22.40 -18.50 11.87
CA GLN A 413 -21.19 -18.90 11.17
C GLN A 413 -20.85 -17.92 10.04
N SER A 414 -19.62 -17.99 9.55
CA SER A 414 -19.17 -17.21 8.40
C SER A 414 -18.07 -17.92 7.64
N LEU A 415 -17.75 -17.46 6.43
CA LEU A 415 -16.48 -17.78 5.78
C LEU A 415 -15.44 -16.71 6.14
N CYS A 416 -14.30 -17.12 6.70
CA CYS A 416 -13.13 -16.28 6.91
C CYS A 416 -12.26 -16.28 5.65
N VAL A 417 -12.10 -15.12 5.02
CA VAL A 417 -11.47 -14.95 3.72
C VAL A 417 -10.22 -14.09 3.85
N ARG A 418 -9.07 -14.64 3.43
CA ARG A 418 -7.80 -13.90 3.31
C ARG A 418 -7.39 -13.80 1.85
N TYR A 419 -6.88 -12.63 1.46
CA TYR A 419 -6.36 -12.39 0.12
C TYR A 419 -4.84 -12.58 0.05
N PRO A 420 -4.30 -13.05 -1.08
CA PRO A 420 -5.00 -13.49 -2.29
C PRO A 420 -5.69 -14.86 -2.12
N ILE A 421 -6.87 -15.02 -2.74
CA ILE A 421 -7.64 -16.27 -2.74
C ILE A 421 -7.05 -17.21 -3.82
N ARG A 422 -6.49 -18.35 -3.40
CA ARG A 422 -5.94 -19.35 -4.31
C ARG A 422 -7.07 -20.13 -4.95
N MET A 423 -7.89 -20.81 -4.15
CA MET A 423 -9.05 -21.59 -4.58
C MET A 423 -10.14 -21.54 -3.50
N GLN A 424 -11.24 -22.25 -3.75
CA GLN A 424 -12.41 -22.26 -2.89
C GLN A 424 -12.09 -22.70 -1.45
N GLU A 425 -11.09 -23.57 -1.26
CA GLU A 425 -10.61 -24.03 0.04
C GLU A 425 -10.14 -22.90 0.97
N ASP A 426 -9.65 -21.79 0.42
CA ASP A 426 -9.16 -20.64 1.21
C ASP A 426 -10.29 -19.84 1.90
N LEU A 427 -11.55 -20.10 1.54
CA LEU A 427 -12.73 -19.54 2.18
C LEU A 427 -13.07 -20.45 3.37
N LEU A 428 -12.57 -20.13 4.56
CA LEU A 428 -12.61 -21.04 5.70
C LEU A 428 -13.96 -20.96 6.43
N PRO A 429 -14.79 -22.02 6.44
CA PRO A 429 -16.02 -22.02 7.23
C PRO A 429 -15.68 -22.08 8.72
N VAL A 430 -16.27 -21.18 9.49
CA VAL A 430 -16.02 -21.03 10.94
C VAL A 430 -17.31 -20.68 11.67
N ARG A 431 -17.56 -21.35 12.80
CA ARG A 431 -18.68 -21.09 13.71
C ARG A 431 -18.33 -20.00 14.71
N HIS A 432 -19.27 -19.14 15.05
CA HIS A 432 -19.05 -18.05 16.01
C HIS A 432 -19.39 -18.52 17.43
N LEU A 433 -18.46 -18.32 18.36
CA LEU A 433 -18.61 -18.76 19.75
C LEU A 433 -19.46 -17.77 20.57
N PRO A 434 -20.63 -18.19 21.09
CA PRO A 434 -21.41 -17.40 22.02
C PRO A 434 -20.78 -17.42 23.43
N ASP A 435 -21.23 -16.50 24.31
CA ASP A 435 -20.63 -16.31 25.64
C ASP A 435 -20.81 -17.49 26.59
N ASP A 436 -21.93 -18.18 26.49
CA ASP A 436 -22.27 -19.37 27.26
C ASP A 436 -21.32 -20.56 26.96
N GLU A 437 -20.68 -20.56 25.79
CA GLU A 437 -19.64 -21.54 25.43
C GLU A 437 -18.22 -20.99 25.65
N LEU A 438 -17.96 -19.74 25.24
CA LEU A 438 -16.64 -19.12 25.30
C LEU A 438 -16.11 -18.98 26.73
N VAL A 439 -16.98 -18.58 27.68
CA VAL A 439 -16.57 -18.34 29.06
C VAL A 439 -16.16 -19.65 29.78
N PRO A 440 -16.92 -20.76 29.69
CA PRO A 440 -16.47 -22.05 30.18
C PRO A 440 -15.16 -22.53 29.54
N LEU A 441 -14.99 -22.37 28.22
CA LEU A 441 -13.75 -22.74 27.52
C LEU A 441 -12.55 -21.94 28.04
N LEU A 442 -12.68 -20.62 28.19
CA LEU A 442 -11.64 -19.75 28.74
C LEU A 442 -11.26 -20.15 30.18
N THR A 443 -12.28 -20.41 31.00
CA THR A 443 -12.12 -20.82 32.41
C THR A 443 -11.36 -22.14 32.51
N SER A 444 -11.68 -23.10 31.64
CA SER A 444 -11.01 -24.38 31.53
C SER A 444 -9.56 -24.22 31.05
N ALA A 445 -9.35 -23.42 30.00
CA ALA A 445 -8.03 -23.17 29.41
C ALA A 445 -7.05 -22.52 30.41
N LEU A 446 -7.55 -21.62 31.26
CA LEU A 446 -6.74 -21.01 32.33
C LEU A 446 -6.64 -21.91 33.58
N GLY A 447 -7.49 -22.93 33.71
CA GLY A 447 -7.60 -23.78 34.89
C GLY A 447 -8.06 -23.00 36.14
N ARG A 448 -8.93 -21.99 35.98
CA ARG A 448 -9.33 -21.05 37.05
C ARG A 448 -10.85 -20.83 37.11
N SER A 449 -11.57 -21.71 37.80
CA SER A 449 -13.01 -21.56 38.06
C SER A 449 -13.38 -20.43 39.03
N ASP A 450 -12.40 -19.85 39.72
CA ASP A 450 -12.54 -18.80 40.71
C ASP A 450 -12.33 -17.38 40.13
N LEU A 451 -12.30 -17.23 38.81
CA LEU A 451 -12.28 -15.92 38.17
C LEU A 451 -13.62 -15.20 38.39
N SER A 452 -13.57 -13.98 38.91
CA SER A 452 -14.77 -13.14 39.02
C SER A 452 -15.33 -12.80 37.65
N GLU A 453 -16.64 -12.57 37.58
CA GLU A 453 -17.31 -12.12 36.36
C GLU A 453 -16.69 -10.83 35.79
N GLY A 454 -16.29 -9.89 36.66
CA GLY A 454 -15.60 -8.67 36.25
C GLY A 454 -14.24 -8.94 35.59
N ALA A 455 -13.48 -9.93 36.08
CA ALA A 455 -12.21 -10.33 35.48
C ALA A 455 -12.43 -10.97 34.10
N ILE A 456 -13.43 -11.84 33.96
CA ILE A 456 -13.81 -12.46 32.69
C ILE A 456 -14.20 -11.37 31.67
N ARG A 457 -15.10 -10.46 32.04
CA ARG A 457 -15.50 -9.33 31.16
C ARG A 457 -14.31 -8.48 30.74
N HIS A 458 -13.35 -8.25 31.65
CA HIS A 458 -12.13 -7.53 31.33
C HIS A 458 -11.29 -8.27 30.28
N ILE A 459 -11.01 -9.57 30.47
CA ILE A 459 -10.26 -10.40 29.52
C ILE A 459 -10.93 -10.41 28.15
N LEU A 460 -12.25 -10.63 28.12
CA LEU A 460 -13.03 -10.60 26.89
C LEU A 460 -12.83 -9.26 26.17
N ARG A 461 -13.00 -8.14 26.85
CA ARG A 461 -12.87 -6.80 26.24
C ARG A 461 -11.46 -6.48 25.75
N THR A 462 -10.43 -6.80 26.53
CA THR A 462 -9.06 -6.31 26.26
C THR A 462 -8.18 -7.30 25.52
N GLN A 463 -8.54 -8.59 25.44
CA GLN A 463 -7.70 -9.62 24.83
C GLN A 463 -8.40 -10.52 23.79
N LEU A 464 -9.74 -10.67 23.84
CA LEU A 464 -10.48 -11.61 22.96
C LEU A 464 -11.57 -10.96 22.08
N ARG A 465 -12.09 -9.79 22.44
CA ARG A 465 -13.12 -9.03 21.71
C ARG A 465 -12.69 -7.57 21.55
N MET A 466 -11.41 -7.41 21.20
CA MET A 466 -10.84 -6.13 20.86
C MET A 466 -11.59 -5.53 19.66
N ASN A 467 -11.61 -4.21 19.58
CA ASN A 467 -12.35 -3.53 18.53
C ASN A 467 -11.74 -3.85 17.16
N GLY A 468 -12.54 -4.41 16.25
CA GLY A 468 -12.11 -4.70 14.88
C GLY A 468 -11.23 -5.94 14.71
N THR A 469 -11.39 -6.94 15.57
CA THR A 469 -10.61 -8.19 15.51
C THR A 469 -11.49 -9.40 15.20
N TYR A 470 -10.91 -10.37 14.51
CA TYR A 470 -11.49 -11.69 14.25
C TYR A 470 -10.53 -12.75 14.75
N ILE A 471 -10.93 -13.50 15.77
CA ILE A 471 -10.05 -14.47 16.43
C ILE A 471 -10.31 -15.88 15.93
N ILE A 472 -9.25 -16.56 15.51
CA ILE A 472 -9.26 -17.99 15.15
C ILE A 472 -8.02 -18.71 15.69
N HIS A 473 -8.09 -20.03 15.72
CA HIS A 473 -6.95 -20.89 16.05
C HIS A 473 -5.84 -20.76 14.99
N SER A 474 -4.56 -20.83 15.41
CA SER A 474 -3.38 -20.72 14.52
C SER A 474 -3.41 -21.69 13.32
N GLU A 475 -3.67 -22.98 13.57
CA GLU A 475 -3.81 -23.99 12.52
C GLU A 475 -4.89 -23.67 11.50
N THR A 476 -5.96 -22.98 11.89
CA THR A 476 -7.01 -22.56 10.97
C THR A 476 -6.55 -21.38 10.12
N ALA A 477 -5.87 -20.39 10.71
CA ALA A 477 -5.22 -19.32 9.97
C ALA A 477 -4.23 -19.87 8.92
N ALA A 478 -3.41 -20.85 9.30
CA ALA A 478 -2.41 -21.44 8.42
C ALA A 478 -2.99 -22.08 7.15
N LYS A 479 -4.25 -22.54 7.16
CA LYS A 479 -4.89 -23.18 5.99
C LYS A 479 -4.96 -22.25 4.77
N ASN A 480 -5.28 -20.97 4.97
CA ASN A 480 -5.23 -19.94 3.91
C ASN A 480 -3.92 -19.13 3.93
N GLY A 481 -2.89 -19.69 4.59
CA GLY A 481 -1.54 -19.14 4.75
C GLY A 481 -1.44 -17.95 5.71
N GLY A 482 -2.47 -17.72 6.52
CA GLY A 482 -2.56 -16.65 7.51
C GLY A 482 -1.57 -16.80 8.67
N ASP A 483 -1.12 -15.67 9.19
CA ASP A 483 -0.42 -15.56 10.47
C ASP A 483 -0.99 -14.40 11.29
N PHE A 484 -0.39 -14.09 12.45
CA PHE A 484 -0.85 -13.02 13.34
C PHE A 484 0.09 -11.82 13.36
N ASP A 485 0.78 -11.53 12.25
CA ASP A 485 1.63 -10.35 12.07
C ASP A 485 0.87 -9.04 11.71
N PHE A 486 -0.47 -9.11 11.90
CA PHE A 486 -1.51 -8.15 11.50
C PHE A 486 -2.10 -8.40 10.11
N ASP A 487 -2.25 -9.66 9.72
CA ASP A 487 -3.08 -10.04 8.57
C ASP A 487 -4.49 -9.46 8.69
N THR A 488 -5.08 -9.07 7.55
CA THR A 488 -6.47 -8.63 7.50
C THR A 488 -7.32 -9.61 6.71
N ILE A 489 -8.52 -9.89 7.21
CA ILE A 489 -9.49 -10.77 6.58
C ILE A 489 -10.79 -10.02 6.33
N CYS A 490 -11.61 -10.53 5.42
CA CYS A 490 -13.04 -10.22 5.39
C CYS A 490 -13.86 -11.48 5.68
N THR A 491 -15.13 -11.27 6.02
CA THR A 491 -16.05 -12.34 6.36
C THR A 491 -17.25 -12.35 5.43
N ILE A 492 -17.71 -13.54 5.05
CA ILE A 492 -19.03 -13.76 4.43
C ILE A 492 -19.95 -14.36 5.50
N PRO A 493 -20.79 -13.55 6.19
CA PRO A 493 -21.65 -14.04 7.26
C PRO A 493 -22.89 -14.75 6.69
N SER A 494 -23.30 -15.84 7.35
CA SER A 494 -24.38 -16.72 6.86
C SER A 494 -25.79 -16.14 6.96
N ASP A 495 -25.99 -15.13 7.80
CA ASP A 495 -27.27 -14.42 7.93
C ASP A 495 -27.57 -13.52 6.71
N ARG A 496 -26.52 -13.05 6.03
CA ARG A 496 -26.62 -12.22 4.83
C ARG A 496 -26.38 -12.99 3.52
N PHE A 497 -25.52 -14.01 3.55
CA PHE A 497 -25.15 -14.79 2.36
C PHE A 497 -25.27 -16.30 2.60
N PRO A 498 -26.46 -16.80 3.01
CA PRO A 498 -26.64 -18.21 3.35
C PRO A 498 -26.26 -19.16 2.21
N LYS A 499 -26.60 -18.86 0.95
CA LYS A 499 -26.31 -19.71 -0.21
C LYS A 499 -24.84 -19.72 -0.60
N PHE A 500 -24.14 -18.62 -0.37
CA PHE A 500 -22.68 -18.61 -0.51
C PHE A 500 -22.05 -19.54 0.53
N VAL A 501 -22.39 -19.36 1.80
CA VAL A 501 -21.84 -20.17 2.91
C VAL A 501 -22.18 -21.65 2.73
N GLU A 502 -23.44 -21.98 2.49
CA GLU A 502 -23.92 -23.35 2.20
C GLU A 502 -23.17 -23.95 1.01
N GLY A 503 -23.00 -23.18 -0.08
CA GLY A 503 -22.29 -23.63 -1.26
C GLY A 503 -20.81 -23.97 -0.99
N ARG A 504 -20.12 -23.18 -0.16
CA ARG A 504 -18.74 -23.48 0.24
C ARG A 504 -18.65 -24.69 1.17
N ILE A 505 -19.59 -24.86 2.11
CA ILE A 505 -19.63 -26.02 3.00
C ILE A 505 -19.90 -27.30 2.19
N ALA A 506 -20.86 -27.25 1.26
CA ALA A 506 -21.19 -28.38 0.38
C ALA A 506 -20.05 -28.76 -0.58
N TYR A 507 -19.21 -27.79 -0.97
CA TYR A 507 -18.01 -28.05 -1.78
C TYR A 507 -17.00 -28.94 -1.02
N GLY A 508 -16.81 -28.74 0.29
CA GLY A 508 -15.83 -29.50 1.06
C GLY A 508 -14.38 -29.19 0.66
N GLU A 509 -13.48 -30.15 0.84
CA GLU A 509 -12.04 -30.02 0.54
C GLU A 509 -11.69 -30.91 -0.66
N HIS A 510 -11.17 -30.32 -1.74
CA HIS A 510 -10.80 -31.05 -2.95
C HIS A 510 -9.29 -31.05 -3.22
N PHE A 511 -8.56 -30.13 -2.60
CA PHE A 511 -7.12 -30.02 -2.74
C PHE A 511 -6.42 -29.80 -1.41
N THR A 512 -5.47 -30.66 -1.08
CA THR A 512 -4.51 -30.43 0.01
C THR A 512 -3.16 -30.14 -0.63
N ASN A 513 -2.61 -28.95 -0.36
CA ASN A 513 -1.29 -28.61 -0.83
C ASN A 513 -0.28 -29.57 -0.18
N PRO A 514 0.55 -30.31 -0.96
CA PRO A 514 1.55 -31.18 -0.35
C PRO A 514 2.48 -30.36 0.54
N GLU A 515 2.53 -30.69 1.83
CA GLU A 515 3.51 -30.13 2.75
C GLU A 515 4.91 -30.37 2.17
N LYS A 516 5.63 -29.28 1.91
CA LYS A 516 7.04 -29.35 1.56
C LYS A 516 7.84 -28.81 2.72
N THR A 517 8.83 -29.57 3.18
CA THR A 517 9.88 -29.05 4.06
C THR A 517 10.63 -27.95 3.31
N LYS A 518 10.32 -26.68 3.60
CA LYS A 518 10.94 -25.55 2.90
C LYS A 518 12.25 -25.16 3.58
N THR A 519 13.37 -25.39 2.90
CA THR A 519 14.68 -24.88 3.36
C THR A 519 14.80 -23.39 3.05
N LYS A 520 15.12 -22.57 4.07
CA LYS A 520 15.36 -21.13 3.89
C LYS A 520 16.53 -20.89 2.92
N ALA A 521 16.38 -19.91 2.05
CA ALA A 521 17.48 -19.43 1.20
C ALA A 521 18.45 -18.61 2.06
N ARG A 522 19.74 -18.91 2.00
CA ARG A 522 20.78 -18.21 2.76
C ARG A 522 22.04 -18.06 1.91
N SER A 523 22.08 -16.98 1.15
CA SER A 523 23.24 -16.59 0.36
C SER A 523 24.28 -15.86 1.20
N GLN A 524 25.51 -15.84 0.72
CA GLN A 524 26.59 -15.01 1.29
C GLN A 524 26.38 -13.54 0.89
N TRP A 525 26.81 -12.59 1.73
CA TRP A 525 26.49 -11.16 1.55
C TRP A 525 27.01 -10.57 0.22
N TRP A 526 28.10 -11.08 -0.33
CA TRP A 526 28.61 -10.63 -1.64
C TRP A 526 27.64 -10.90 -2.81
N ASN A 527 26.62 -11.73 -2.61
CA ASN A 527 25.55 -11.97 -3.59
C ASN A 527 24.35 -11.01 -3.42
N VAL A 528 24.45 -9.95 -2.60
CA VAL A 528 23.31 -9.08 -2.29
C VAL A 528 22.64 -8.47 -3.53
N HIS A 529 23.43 -8.10 -4.55
CA HIS A 529 22.91 -7.57 -5.81
C HIS A 529 22.18 -8.65 -6.62
N LEU A 530 22.73 -9.87 -6.70
CA LEU A 530 22.06 -11.00 -7.38
C LEU A 530 20.71 -11.34 -6.71
N VAL A 531 20.68 -11.32 -5.38
CA VAL A 531 19.45 -11.57 -4.61
C VAL A 531 18.42 -10.46 -4.84
N ALA A 532 18.86 -9.20 -4.88
CA ALA A 532 17.98 -8.08 -5.26
C ALA A 532 17.43 -8.25 -6.68
N MET A 533 18.27 -8.59 -7.66
CA MET A 533 17.82 -8.81 -9.04
C MET A 533 16.82 -9.96 -9.16
N LYS A 534 16.95 -11.02 -8.34
CA LYS A 534 15.99 -12.13 -8.26
C LYS A 534 14.66 -11.73 -7.60
N ALA A 535 14.66 -10.74 -6.72
CA ALA A 535 13.44 -10.26 -6.05
C ALA A 535 12.49 -9.47 -6.97
N ARG A 536 12.93 -9.12 -8.18
CA ARG A 536 12.15 -8.39 -9.20
C ARG A 536 11.14 -9.28 -9.91
N GLY A 537 10.10 -8.66 -10.45
CA GLY A 537 9.11 -9.28 -11.33
C GLY A 537 7.85 -9.76 -10.59
N ASN A 538 6.68 -9.41 -11.14
CA ASN A 538 5.40 -9.78 -10.57
C ASN A 538 4.84 -11.07 -11.19
N LYS A 539 5.42 -12.22 -10.84
CA LYS A 539 4.89 -13.53 -11.27
C LYS A 539 3.53 -13.86 -10.66
N ILE A 540 3.27 -13.36 -9.45
CA ILE A 540 2.05 -13.65 -8.68
C ILE A 540 0.81 -13.18 -9.43
N GLY A 541 0.80 -11.92 -9.91
CA GLY A 541 -0.32 -11.37 -10.67
C GLY A 541 -0.57 -12.15 -11.96
N SER A 542 0.50 -12.44 -12.73
CA SER A 542 0.36 -13.18 -13.98
C SER A 542 -0.11 -14.63 -13.80
N ILE A 543 0.28 -15.30 -12.71
CA ILE A 543 -0.19 -16.66 -12.39
C ILE A 543 -1.66 -16.61 -11.94
N THR A 544 -2.03 -15.57 -11.19
CA THR A 544 -3.42 -15.37 -10.72
C THR A 544 -4.38 -15.14 -11.89
N ASP A 545 -4.00 -14.32 -12.87
CA ASP A 545 -4.82 -14.07 -14.07
C ASP A 545 -4.98 -15.33 -14.93
N LEU A 546 -3.91 -16.13 -15.05
CA LEU A 546 -3.97 -17.41 -15.76
C LEU A 546 -4.85 -18.41 -15.01
N LYS A 547 -4.76 -18.48 -13.68
CA LYS A 547 -5.62 -19.32 -12.83
C LYS A 547 -7.09 -18.94 -13.00
N THR A 548 -7.40 -17.65 -12.92
CA THR A 548 -8.74 -17.10 -13.16
C THR A 548 -9.25 -17.51 -14.55
N SER A 549 -8.40 -17.45 -15.57
CA SER A 549 -8.76 -17.87 -16.92
C SER A 549 -9.02 -19.38 -17.02
N CYS A 550 -8.28 -20.22 -16.28
CA CYS A 550 -8.56 -21.65 -16.17
C CYS A 550 -9.93 -21.92 -15.55
N VAL A 551 -10.28 -21.19 -14.49
CA VAL A 551 -11.60 -21.28 -13.84
C VAL A 551 -12.71 -20.87 -14.82
N ALA A 552 -12.55 -19.73 -15.50
CA ALA A 552 -13.49 -19.25 -16.52
C ALA A 552 -13.70 -20.26 -17.66
N ALA A 553 -12.64 -20.96 -18.08
CA ALA A 553 -12.68 -22.00 -19.11
C ALA A 553 -13.15 -23.38 -18.61
N GLY A 554 -13.48 -23.54 -17.32
CA GLY A 554 -13.88 -24.82 -16.73
C GLY A 554 -12.73 -25.83 -16.54
N ARG A 555 -11.48 -25.39 -16.67
CA ARG A 555 -10.26 -26.22 -16.50
C ARG A 555 -9.72 -26.12 -15.08
N ILE A 556 -10.54 -26.56 -14.12
CA ILE A 556 -10.20 -26.55 -12.69
C ILE A 556 -8.97 -27.41 -12.39
N ASP A 557 -8.75 -28.46 -13.16
CA ASP A 557 -7.55 -29.30 -13.13
C ASP A 557 -6.25 -28.49 -13.36
N LEU A 558 -6.28 -27.54 -14.29
CA LEU A 558 -5.14 -26.65 -14.56
C LEU A 558 -5.04 -25.53 -13.52
N ALA A 559 -6.17 -25.05 -13.00
CA ALA A 559 -6.20 -24.05 -11.94
C ALA A 559 -5.46 -24.56 -10.68
N TYR A 560 -5.70 -25.81 -10.25
CA TYR A 560 -4.99 -26.41 -9.12
C TYR A 560 -3.48 -26.58 -9.35
N GLN A 561 -3.04 -26.87 -10.58
CA GLN A 561 -1.61 -26.87 -10.90
C GLN A 561 -0.99 -25.48 -10.70
N LEU A 562 -1.73 -24.42 -11.04
CA LEU A 562 -1.28 -23.04 -10.85
C LEU A 562 -1.29 -22.59 -9.39
N VAL A 563 -2.14 -23.16 -8.52
CA VAL A 563 -2.09 -22.91 -7.06
C VAL A 563 -0.72 -23.23 -6.50
N ILE A 564 -0.14 -24.36 -6.91
CA ILE A 564 1.21 -24.76 -6.49
C ILE A 564 2.25 -23.75 -6.97
N GLN A 565 2.12 -23.27 -8.21
CA GLN A 565 3.05 -22.28 -8.77
C GLN A 565 2.90 -20.91 -8.10
N LEU A 566 1.68 -20.51 -7.75
CA LEU A 566 1.38 -19.29 -7.02
C LEU A 566 2.02 -19.32 -5.63
N GLN A 567 1.92 -20.45 -4.93
CA GLN A 567 2.59 -20.63 -3.63
C GLN A 567 4.11 -20.58 -3.78
N ASN A 568 4.68 -21.25 -4.79
CA ASN A 568 6.12 -21.18 -5.05
C ASN A 568 6.58 -19.73 -5.35
N ALA A 569 5.77 -18.94 -6.07
CA ALA A 569 6.08 -17.54 -6.35
C ALA A 569 6.16 -16.71 -5.06
N LEU A 570 5.17 -16.86 -4.16
CA LEU A 570 5.12 -16.21 -2.85
C LEU A 570 6.33 -16.56 -1.97
N ASP A 571 6.80 -17.80 -2.04
CA ASP A 571 7.87 -18.32 -1.17
C ASP A 571 9.28 -18.16 -1.74
N SER A 572 9.45 -17.88 -3.03
CA SER A 572 10.71 -17.98 -3.77
C SER A 572 11.86 -17.08 -3.29
N LEU A 573 11.54 -16.00 -2.57
CA LEU A 573 12.52 -15.09 -1.97
C LEU A 573 12.98 -15.58 -0.59
N LYS A 574 12.08 -16.20 0.19
CA LYS A 574 12.37 -16.69 1.55
C LYS A 574 12.95 -18.11 1.55
N HIS A 575 12.52 -18.92 0.59
CA HIS A 575 12.80 -20.35 0.53
C HIS A 575 13.46 -20.74 -0.80
N LYS A 576 14.17 -21.87 -0.80
CA LYS A 576 14.79 -22.45 -2.00
C LYS A 576 13.76 -23.12 -2.92
N VAL A 577 12.78 -22.35 -3.37
CA VAL A 577 11.72 -22.78 -4.29
C VAL A 577 11.62 -21.81 -5.46
N SER A 578 11.11 -22.29 -6.58
CA SER A 578 10.93 -21.49 -7.79
C SER A 578 9.66 -21.92 -8.52
N VAL A 579 9.09 -20.98 -9.25
CA VAL A 579 8.00 -21.24 -10.20
C VAL A 579 8.50 -22.15 -11.33
N ASN A 580 7.71 -23.15 -11.69
CA ASN A 580 7.96 -23.98 -12.87
C ASN A 580 7.37 -23.29 -14.12
N GLU A 581 8.23 -22.69 -14.93
CA GLU A 581 7.84 -21.97 -16.15
C GLU A 581 7.30 -22.87 -17.26
N GLU A 582 7.69 -24.14 -17.29
CA GLU A 582 7.20 -25.11 -18.27
C GLU A 582 5.71 -25.39 -18.05
N VAL A 583 5.30 -25.61 -16.79
CA VAL A 583 3.90 -25.78 -16.39
C VAL A 583 3.07 -24.56 -16.79
N ILE A 584 3.57 -23.34 -16.53
CA ILE A 584 2.87 -22.11 -16.91
C ILE A 584 2.71 -22.02 -18.43
N SER A 585 3.81 -22.27 -19.17
CA SER A 585 3.81 -22.22 -20.64
C SER A 585 2.82 -23.23 -21.24
N ASP A 586 2.75 -24.45 -20.71
CA ASP A 586 1.88 -25.49 -21.24
C ASP A 586 0.40 -25.25 -20.93
N ILE A 587 0.09 -24.64 -19.79
CA ILE A 587 -1.28 -24.21 -19.47
C ILE A 587 -1.72 -23.06 -20.39
N ARG A 588 -0.84 -22.08 -20.66
CA ARG A 588 -1.14 -20.96 -21.57
C ARG A 588 -1.48 -21.40 -22.99
N LYS A 589 -0.97 -22.56 -23.44
CA LYS A 589 -1.31 -23.13 -24.76
C LYS A 589 -2.72 -23.74 -24.80
N GLN A 590 -3.28 -24.08 -23.63
CA GLN A 590 -4.56 -24.78 -23.50
C GLN A 590 -5.73 -23.87 -23.13
N VAL A 591 -5.45 -22.69 -22.58
CA VAL A 591 -6.48 -21.80 -22.01
C VAL A 591 -6.34 -20.39 -22.57
N THR A 592 -7.44 -19.89 -23.14
CA THR A 592 -7.55 -18.49 -23.58
C THR A 592 -7.79 -17.58 -22.36
N PRO A 593 -7.17 -16.38 -22.32
CA PRO A 593 -7.44 -15.40 -21.25
C PRO A 593 -8.93 -15.06 -21.15
N ALA A 594 -9.44 -14.90 -19.93
CA ALA A 594 -10.82 -14.46 -19.72
C ALA A 594 -11.04 -13.06 -20.35
N PRO A 595 -12.08 -12.86 -21.19
CA PRO A 595 -12.23 -11.64 -22.00
C PRO A 595 -12.32 -10.33 -21.21
N TRP A 596 -12.83 -10.40 -19.98
CA TRP A 596 -13.03 -9.25 -19.11
C TRP A 596 -11.75 -8.77 -18.41
N LEU A 597 -10.72 -9.62 -18.23
CA LEU A 597 -9.52 -9.29 -17.46
C LEU A 597 -8.74 -8.09 -18.03
N ARG A 598 -8.75 -7.91 -19.34
CA ARG A 598 -8.04 -6.82 -20.01
C ARG A 598 -8.57 -5.43 -19.64
N TYR A 599 -9.82 -5.33 -19.19
CA TYR A 599 -10.47 -4.04 -18.90
C TYR A 599 -10.26 -3.53 -17.48
N LYS A 600 -9.49 -4.26 -16.65
CA LYS A 600 -9.19 -3.92 -15.25
C LYS A 600 -8.60 -2.52 -15.04
N ARG A 601 -7.97 -1.96 -16.09
CA ARG A 601 -7.24 -0.69 -16.03
C ARG A 601 -7.86 0.42 -16.88
N GLU A 602 -9.04 0.18 -17.46
CA GLU A 602 -9.71 1.22 -18.24
C GLU A 602 -10.04 2.44 -17.38
N ARG A 603 -9.85 3.62 -17.96
CA ARG A 603 -10.04 4.90 -17.26
C ARG A 603 -11.40 5.52 -17.54
N ARG A 604 -12.15 4.98 -18.50
CA ARG A 604 -13.50 5.42 -18.87
C ARG A 604 -14.41 4.22 -18.98
N MET A 605 -15.69 4.44 -18.68
CA MET A 605 -16.73 3.43 -18.83
C MET A 605 -16.93 3.01 -20.29
N THR A 606 -16.85 3.97 -21.20
CA THR A 606 -17.07 3.76 -22.64
C THR A 606 -15.97 2.92 -23.29
N ASP A 607 -14.80 2.79 -22.64
CA ASP A 607 -13.74 1.88 -23.08
C ASP A 607 -14.04 0.40 -22.73
N MET A 608 -15.08 0.15 -21.92
CA MET A 608 -15.54 -1.19 -21.56
C MET A 608 -16.74 -1.61 -22.44
N PRO A 609 -16.67 -2.76 -23.13
CA PRO A 609 -17.69 -3.15 -24.09
C PRO A 609 -19.03 -3.45 -23.42
N MET A 610 -20.12 -3.17 -24.13
CA MET A 610 -21.49 -3.48 -23.67
C MET A 610 -21.74 -4.99 -23.48
N HIS A 611 -20.98 -5.83 -24.21
CA HIS A 611 -21.11 -7.28 -24.20
C HIS A 611 -19.77 -7.96 -24.46
N LEU A 612 -19.57 -9.11 -23.84
CA LEU A 612 -18.42 -9.99 -24.01
C LEU A 612 -18.86 -11.39 -24.43
N GLU A 613 -18.18 -11.95 -25.42
CA GLU A 613 -18.32 -13.37 -25.78
C GLU A 613 -17.64 -14.24 -24.72
N VAL A 614 -18.42 -14.94 -23.90
CA VAL A 614 -17.93 -15.69 -22.72
C VAL A 614 -18.45 -17.13 -22.73
N ALA A 615 -17.66 -18.05 -22.17
CA ALA A 615 -18.05 -19.45 -22.05
C ALA A 615 -19.17 -19.66 -21.01
N GLY A 616 -19.95 -20.73 -21.15
CA GLY A 616 -20.97 -21.13 -20.17
C GLY A 616 -20.41 -21.48 -18.78
N THR A 617 -19.10 -21.67 -18.67
CA THR A 617 -18.37 -21.89 -17.40
C THR A 617 -17.88 -20.58 -16.77
N ASP A 618 -17.82 -19.47 -17.51
CA ASP A 618 -17.29 -18.18 -17.03
C ASP A 618 -18.36 -17.41 -16.24
N LYS A 619 -18.46 -17.71 -14.94
CA LYS A 619 -19.43 -17.06 -14.02
C LYS A 619 -19.28 -15.54 -14.00
N VAL A 620 -18.04 -15.06 -13.92
CA VAL A 620 -17.70 -13.64 -13.84
C VAL A 620 -18.06 -12.94 -15.14
N GLY A 621 -17.72 -13.52 -16.29
CA GLY A 621 -18.08 -12.98 -17.61
C GLY A 621 -19.59 -12.92 -17.85
N ARG A 622 -20.35 -13.93 -17.38
CA ARG A 622 -21.82 -13.89 -17.45
C ARG A 622 -22.40 -12.79 -16.57
N MET A 623 -21.90 -12.64 -15.35
CA MET A 623 -22.29 -11.55 -14.45
C MET A 623 -21.98 -10.18 -15.09
N TYR A 624 -20.80 -10.02 -15.69
CA TYR A 624 -20.42 -8.81 -16.41
C TYR A 624 -21.48 -8.43 -17.43
N ASN A 625 -21.89 -9.36 -18.30
CA ASN A 625 -22.87 -9.09 -19.35
C ASN A 625 -24.24 -8.68 -18.81
N VAL A 626 -24.66 -9.24 -17.68
CA VAL A 626 -25.94 -8.88 -17.04
C VAL A 626 -25.86 -7.47 -16.44
N VAL A 627 -24.81 -7.20 -15.68
CA VAL A 627 -24.65 -5.93 -14.95
C VAL A 627 -24.34 -4.77 -15.90
N ARG A 628 -23.46 -4.98 -16.89
CA ARG A 628 -23.06 -3.98 -17.90
C ARG A 628 -24.26 -3.44 -18.68
N LYS A 629 -25.23 -4.31 -18.99
CA LYS A 629 -26.46 -3.96 -19.71
C LYS A 629 -27.32 -2.99 -18.91
N GLU A 630 -27.42 -3.16 -17.60
CA GLU A 630 -28.23 -2.28 -16.73
C GLU A 630 -27.54 -0.92 -16.50
N LEU A 631 -26.20 -0.92 -16.44
CA LEU A 631 -25.41 0.29 -16.23
C LEU A 631 -25.49 1.26 -17.41
N GLY A 632 -25.46 0.75 -18.65
CA GLY A 632 -25.46 1.58 -19.86
C GLY A 632 -24.20 2.44 -19.98
N ASP A 633 -24.24 3.46 -20.85
CA ASP A 633 -23.15 4.43 -20.98
C ASP A 633 -23.49 5.69 -20.18
N LEU A 634 -22.60 6.03 -19.24
CA LEU A 634 -22.66 7.24 -18.43
C LEU A 634 -21.58 8.18 -18.95
N GLU A 635 -21.95 9.05 -19.88
CA GLU A 635 -21.04 10.02 -20.50
C GLU A 635 -21.48 11.45 -20.19
N GLN A 636 -20.49 12.32 -19.98
CA GLN A 636 -20.70 13.75 -19.77
C GLN A 636 -19.90 14.52 -20.80
N GLU A 637 -20.54 15.51 -21.42
CA GLU A 637 -19.85 16.45 -22.30
C GLU A 637 -18.86 17.30 -21.49
N LYS A 638 -17.60 17.29 -21.93
CA LYS A 638 -16.53 18.10 -21.32
C LYS A 638 -16.57 19.51 -21.91
N GLY A 639 -16.59 20.52 -21.05
CA GLY A 639 -16.41 21.91 -21.46
C GLY A 639 -14.93 22.23 -21.73
N THR A 640 -14.67 23.48 -22.09
CA THR A 640 -13.31 24.03 -22.15
C THR A 640 -12.97 24.72 -20.82
N MET A 641 -11.68 24.87 -20.50
CA MET A 641 -11.31 25.65 -19.31
C MET A 641 -11.63 27.14 -19.46
N GLU A 642 -11.75 27.65 -20.68
CA GLU A 642 -12.11 29.04 -20.96
C GLU A 642 -13.52 29.37 -20.44
N ASP A 643 -14.44 28.40 -20.48
CA ASP A 643 -15.83 28.54 -20.01
C ASP A 643 -15.92 28.88 -18.51
N PHE A 644 -14.85 28.61 -17.73
CA PHE A 644 -14.81 28.83 -16.28
C PHE A 644 -13.97 30.05 -15.86
N ARG A 645 -13.51 30.87 -16.82
CA ARG A 645 -12.65 32.04 -16.55
C ARG A 645 -13.28 33.09 -15.62
N GLY A 646 -14.61 33.21 -15.66
CA GLY A 646 -15.36 34.18 -14.85
C GLY A 646 -15.51 33.83 -13.37
N LEU A 647 -15.13 32.61 -12.95
CA LEU A 647 -15.37 32.12 -11.59
C LEU A 647 -14.57 32.87 -10.51
N PHE A 648 -13.39 33.39 -10.84
CA PHE A 648 -12.53 34.11 -9.91
C PHE A 648 -12.40 35.57 -10.34
N THR A 649 -13.16 36.46 -9.71
CA THR A 649 -13.10 37.90 -9.99
C THR A 649 -13.19 38.73 -8.71
N GLY A 650 -12.76 39.99 -8.76
CA GLY A 650 -12.92 40.93 -7.65
C GLY A 650 -11.71 41.12 -6.72
N HIS A 651 -10.62 40.35 -6.88
CA HIS A 651 -9.40 40.51 -6.09
C HIS A 651 -8.31 41.33 -6.79
N LYS A 652 -7.46 41.99 -6.00
CA LYS A 652 -6.32 42.79 -6.47
C LYS A 652 -5.12 41.90 -6.78
N VAL A 653 -4.99 41.49 -8.04
CA VAL A 653 -3.86 40.69 -8.54
C VAL A 653 -2.68 41.60 -8.91
N SER A 654 -1.48 41.32 -8.37
CA SER A 654 -0.24 42.00 -8.74
C SER A 654 0.43 41.37 -9.96
N LYS A 655 1.40 42.09 -10.57
CA LYS A 655 2.17 41.57 -11.71
C LYS A 655 3.09 40.43 -11.29
N GLU A 656 3.61 40.51 -10.07
CA GLU A 656 4.50 39.53 -9.45
C GLU A 656 3.77 38.20 -9.23
N MET A 657 2.55 38.27 -8.68
CA MET A 657 1.66 37.10 -8.53
C MET A 657 1.44 36.40 -9.86
N PHE A 658 1.09 37.17 -10.90
CA PHE A 658 0.81 36.61 -12.22
C PHE A 658 2.01 35.90 -12.83
N LYS A 659 3.19 36.53 -12.79
CA LYS A 659 4.45 35.94 -13.31
C LYS A 659 4.82 34.64 -12.61
N GLU A 660 4.65 34.58 -11.29
CA GLU A 660 4.99 33.37 -10.53
C GLU A 660 3.97 32.24 -10.79
N CYS A 661 2.67 32.55 -10.94
CA CYS A 661 1.67 31.59 -11.39
C CYS A 661 1.98 31.05 -12.80
N GLU A 662 2.41 31.90 -13.74
CA GLU A 662 2.86 31.48 -15.06
C GLU A 662 4.05 30.51 -14.98
N LEU A 663 5.05 30.81 -14.13
CA LEU A 663 6.19 29.93 -13.91
C LEU A 663 5.75 28.54 -13.42
N VAL A 664 4.91 28.47 -12.39
CA VAL A 664 4.42 27.20 -11.84
C VAL A 664 3.57 26.42 -12.84
N ASN A 665 2.68 27.09 -13.56
CA ASN A 665 1.88 26.45 -14.60
C ASN A 665 2.75 25.95 -15.78
N ASN A 666 3.81 26.68 -16.14
CA ASN A 666 4.76 26.26 -17.18
C ASN A 666 5.59 25.04 -16.74
N ILE A 667 6.00 24.98 -15.47
CA ILE A 667 6.64 23.79 -14.89
C ILE A 667 5.69 22.60 -14.97
N PHE A 668 4.43 22.77 -14.54
CA PHE A 668 3.41 21.72 -14.60
C PHE A 668 3.18 21.22 -16.04
N GLY A 669 2.96 22.15 -16.98
CA GLY A 669 2.74 21.85 -18.39
C GLY A 669 3.94 21.14 -19.03
N THR A 670 5.16 21.56 -18.69
CA THR A 670 6.40 20.93 -19.16
C THR A 670 6.47 19.46 -18.78
N VAL A 671 6.26 19.15 -17.49
CA VAL A 671 6.30 17.76 -16.98
C VAL A 671 5.17 16.94 -17.60
N ALA A 672 3.96 17.47 -17.63
CA ALA A 672 2.79 16.78 -18.18
C ALA A 672 2.96 16.45 -19.67
N SER A 673 3.46 17.39 -20.47
CA SER A 673 3.74 17.16 -21.90
C SER A 673 4.84 16.12 -22.11
N GLY A 674 5.94 16.18 -21.34
CA GLY A 674 7.02 15.19 -21.43
C GLY A 674 6.55 13.76 -21.09
N ILE A 675 5.67 13.62 -20.10
CA ILE A 675 5.04 12.33 -19.77
C ILE A 675 4.15 11.84 -20.92
N ALA A 676 3.31 12.72 -21.48
CA ALA A 676 2.40 12.36 -22.57
C ALA A 676 3.17 11.91 -23.83
N GLU A 677 4.19 12.66 -24.24
CA GLU A 677 5.05 12.31 -25.38
C GLU A 677 5.78 10.98 -25.17
N ARG A 678 6.24 10.70 -23.94
CA ARG A 678 6.87 9.42 -23.57
C ARG A 678 5.86 8.27 -23.63
N GLU A 679 4.67 8.42 -23.05
CA GLU A 679 3.63 7.39 -23.08
C GLU A 679 3.17 7.08 -24.51
N GLU A 680 2.97 8.09 -25.35
CA GLU A 680 2.57 7.91 -26.75
C GLU A 680 3.60 7.11 -27.54
N ARG A 681 4.89 7.47 -27.41
CA ARG A 681 5.99 6.74 -28.05
C ARG A 681 6.04 5.28 -27.60
N LEU A 682 5.98 5.01 -26.30
CA LEU A 682 6.04 3.65 -25.76
C LEU A 682 4.80 2.81 -26.15
N ARG A 683 3.61 3.41 -26.20
CA ARG A 683 2.41 2.74 -26.71
C ARG A 683 2.53 2.40 -28.20
N LEU A 684 3.09 3.30 -29.00
CA LEU A 684 3.37 3.03 -30.41
C LEU A 684 4.37 1.87 -30.58
N GLU A 685 5.46 1.86 -29.80
CA GLU A 685 6.43 0.76 -29.78
C GLU A 685 5.79 -0.58 -29.38
N LEU A 686 4.94 -0.58 -28.35
CA LEU A 686 4.19 -1.77 -27.94
C LEU A 686 3.24 -2.25 -29.04
N ASN A 687 2.48 -1.35 -29.67
CA ASN A 687 1.56 -1.70 -30.75
C ASN A 687 2.33 -2.30 -31.94
N ASN A 688 3.47 -1.72 -32.31
CA ASN A 688 4.33 -2.24 -33.37
C ASN A 688 4.91 -3.62 -33.02
N ALA A 689 5.38 -3.81 -31.78
CA ALA A 689 5.90 -5.08 -31.32
C ALA A 689 4.81 -6.16 -31.21
N GLN A 690 3.59 -5.78 -30.82
CA GLN A 690 2.42 -6.65 -30.79
C GLN A 690 2.03 -7.10 -32.20
N ALA A 691 1.90 -6.16 -33.14
CA ALA A 691 1.57 -6.46 -34.53
C ALA A 691 2.63 -7.36 -35.19
N PHE A 692 3.92 -7.10 -34.94
CA PHE A 692 5.00 -7.96 -35.42
C PHE A 692 4.92 -9.37 -34.82
N TYR A 693 4.67 -9.48 -33.51
CA TYR A 693 4.51 -10.77 -32.85
C TYR A 693 3.33 -11.57 -33.43
N GLU A 694 2.18 -10.93 -33.65
CA GLU A 694 1.00 -11.55 -34.26
C GLU A 694 1.26 -12.04 -35.68
N ALA A 695 1.96 -11.24 -36.50
CA ALA A 695 2.34 -11.61 -37.86
C ALA A 695 3.26 -12.83 -37.91
N VAL A 696 4.21 -12.96 -36.98
CA VAL A 696 5.14 -14.10 -36.94
C VAL A 696 4.65 -15.28 -36.11
N TYR A 697 3.54 -15.13 -35.36
CA TYR A 697 3.04 -16.14 -34.42
C TYR A 697 2.78 -17.51 -35.07
N GLN A 698 2.20 -17.48 -36.29
CA GLN A 698 1.91 -18.68 -37.09
C GLN A 698 3.11 -19.15 -37.95
N GLY A 699 4.23 -18.41 -37.93
CA GLY A 699 5.43 -18.74 -38.71
C GLY A 699 6.16 -19.99 -38.19
N GLN A 700 6.90 -20.67 -39.08
CA GLN A 700 7.65 -21.88 -38.72
C GLN A 700 8.94 -21.58 -37.94
N ASP A 701 9.54 -20.40 -38.12
CA ASP A 701 10.80 -20.02 -37.47
C ASP A 701 10.62 -19.82 -35.95
N LYS A 702 11.32 -20.63 -35.16
CA LYS A 702 11.25 -20.60 -33.69
C LYS A 702 12.04 -19.43 -33.10
N GLU A 703 13.17 -19.05 -33.69
CA GLU A 703 14.02 -17.99 -33.14
C GLU A 703 13.44 -16.60 -33.42
N VAL A 704 12.84 -16.40 -34.60
CA VAL A 704 12.11 -15.16 -34.92
C VAL A 704 10.92 -14.98 -33.97
N ARG A 705 10.13 -16.04 -33.72
CA ARG A 705 9.02 -15.99 -32.75
C ARG A 705 9.48 -15.71 -31.33
N LYS A 706 10.59 -16.33 -30.90
CA LYS A 706 11.18 -16.10 -29.57
C LYS A 706 11.63 -14.65 -29.42
N THR A 707 12.30 -14.11 -30.43
CA THR A 707 12.79 -12.73 -30.45
C THR A 707 11.63 -11.74 -30.44
N ALA A 708 10.63 -11.93 -31.32
CA ALA A 708 9.41 -11.10 -31.36
C ALA A 708 8.67 -11.08 -30.01
N ARG A 709 8.58 -12.25 -29.34
CA ARG A 709 7.97 -12.36 -28.01
C ARG A 709 8.75 -11.57 -26.96
N VAL A 710 10.09 -11.66 -26.96
CA VAL A 710 10.93 -10.91 -26.02
C VAL A 710 10.79 -9.41 -26.26
N THR A 711 10.83 -8.95 -27.52
CA THR A 711 10.65 -7.54 -27.87
C THR A 711 9.29 -7.01 -27.41
N ARG A 712 8.22 -7.75 -27.67
CA ARG A 712 6.86 -7.41 -27.20
C ARG A 712 6.80 -7.32 -25.68
N ASN A 713 7.40 -8.29 -24.97
CA ASN A 713 7.41 -8.27 -23.50
C ASN A 713 8.22 -7.08 -22.96
N LYS A 714 9.38 -6.76 -23.56
CA LYS A 714 10.18 -5.57 -23.22
C LYS A 714 9.36 -4.28 -23.43
N ALA A 715 8.68 -4.13 -24.58
CA ALA A 715 7.83 -2.97 -24.85
C ALA A 715 6.66 -2.86 -23.87
N GLN A 716 6.02 -3.99 -23.53
CA GLN A 716 4.92 -4.03 -22.57
C GLN A 716 5.38 -3.64 -21.16
N ALA A 717 6.55 -4.13 -20.73
CA ALA A 717 7.17 -3.77 -19.47
C ALA A 717 7.54 -2.28 -19.44
N ALA A 718 8.09 -1.73 -20.54
CA ALA A 718 8.44 -0.32 -20.65
C ALA A 718 7.21 0.60 -20.55
N VAL A 719 6.08 0.25 -21.18
CA VAL A 719 4.80 0.98 -21.01
C VAL A 719 4.37 0.96 -19.55
N TRP A 720 4.39 -0.22 -18.91
CA TRP A 720 4.01 -0.37 -17.51
C TRP A 720 4.90 0.44 -16.56
N GLU A 721 6.22 0.34 -16.72
CA GLU A 721 7.19 1.12 -15.94
C GLU A 721 7.00 2.62 -16.14
N SER A 722 6.78 3.07 -17.38
CA SER A 722 6.49 4.49 -17.67
C SER A 722 5.19 4.96 -17.05
N GLU A 723 4.14 4.13 -17.01
CA GLU A 723 2.88 4.47 -16.35
C GLU A 723 3.05 4.60 -14.83
N GLN A 724 3.80 3.70 -14.20
CA GLN A 724 4.11 3.79 -12.77
C GLN A 724 4.99 4.99 -12.46
N GLU A 725 5.99 5.28 -13.30
CA GLU A 725 6.81 6.46 -13.18
C GLU A 725 5.98 7.74 -13.36
N ALA A 726 5.10 7.79 -14.35
CA ALA A 726 4.21 8.92 -14.59
C ALA A 726 3.32 9.22 -13.38
N LYS A 727 2.74 8.20 -12.74
CA LYS A 727 1.95 8.37 -11.51
C LYS A 727 2.76 9.05 -10.40
N LYS A 728 4.02 8.66 -10.23
CA LYS A 728 4.91 9.23 -9.22
C LYS A 728 5.32 10.65 -9.55
N GLN A 729 5.73 10.91 -10.78
CA GLN A 729 6.08 12.27 -11.23
C GLN A 729 4.90 13.23 -11.03
N PHE A 730 3.68 12.82 -11.42
CA PHE A 730 2.49 13.62 -11.13
C PHE A 730 2.23 13.79 -9.64
N ARG A 731 2.45 12.76 -8.81
CA ARG A 731 2.31 12.87 -7.35
C ARG A 731 3.31 13.88 -6.76
N SER A 732 4.58 13.79 -7.13
CA SER A 732 5.64 14.73 -6.71
C SER A 732 5.34 16.15 -7.14
N LEU A 733 4.96 16.34 -8.40
CA LEU A 733 4.59 17.63 -8.97
C LEU A 733 3.36 18.24 -8.27
N ASN A 734 2.36 17.42 -7.95
CA ASN A 734 1.18 17.86 -7.21
C ASN A 734 1.53 18.31 -5.80
N LEU A 735 2.43 17.62 -5.11
CA LEU A 735 2.92 18.02 -3.79
C LEU A 735 3.72 19.31 -3.87
N PHE A 736 4.62 19.43 -4.85
CA PHE A 736 5.36 20.65 -5.10
C PHE A 736 4.42 21.85 -5.28
N MET A 737 3.39 21.72 -6.12
CA MET A 737 2.39 22.77 -6.32
C MET A 737 1.63 23.10 -5.04
N HIS A 738 1.30 22.08 -4.23
CA HIS A 738 0.67 22.27 -2.93
C HIS A 738 1.56 23.07 -1.98
N PHE A 739 2.83 22.69 -1.82
CA PHE A 739 3.79 23.42 -0.97
C PHE A 739 4.04 24.84 -1.45
N TRP A 740 4.09 25.05 -2.76
CA TRP A 740 4.19 26.40 -3.32
C TRP A 740 2.97 27.24 -2.92
N ALA A 741 1.77 26.69 -3.04
CA ALA A 741 0.54 27.38 -2.68
C ALA A 741 0.39 27.60 -1.17
N GLU A 742 0.87 26.68 -0.31
CA GLU A 742 0.91 26.87 1.15
C GLU A 742 1.88 28.00 1.56
N GLY A 743 2.87 28.34 0.73
CA GLY A 743 3.69 29.53 0.95
C GLY A 743 2.95 30.87 0.73
N LYS A 744 1.73 30.84 0.16
CA LYS A 744 0.97 32.03 -0.24
C LYS A 744 -0.18 32.34 0.73
N GLN A 745 0.18 32.60 1.99
CA GLN A 745 -0.80 32.86 3.06
C GLN A 745 -1.46 34.24 2.93
N ASP A 746 -0.69 35.27 2.52
CA ASP A 746 -1.22 36.61 2.32
C ASP A 746 -1.96 36.75 0.97
N ASN A 747 -3.18 37.29 1.00
CA ASN A 747 -4.02 37.53 -0.18
C ASN A 747 -4.25 36.27 -1.04
N ARG A 748 -4.45 35.11 -0.40
CA ARG A 748 -4.62 33.80 -1.04
C ARG A 748 -5.68 33.78 -2.17
N ALA A 749 -6.79 34.50 -2.01
CA ALA A 749 -7.81 34.64 -3.05
C ALA A 749 -7.30 35.36 -4.31
N ALA A 750 -6.40 36.35 -4.18
CA ALA A 750 -5.76 37.00 -5.33
C ALA A 750 -4.79 36.05 -6.05
N TRP A 751 -4.06 35.21 -5.31
CA TRP A 751 -3.23 34.16 -5.89
C TRP A 751 -4.05 33.11 -6.66
N ALA A 752 -5.16 32.65 -6.07
CA ALA A 752 -6.10 31.75 -6.74
C ALA A 752 -6.67 32.37 -8.01
N GLN A 753 -7.08 33.64 -7.98
CA GLN A 753 -7.54 34.37 -9.17
C GLN A 753 -6.44 34.49 -10.25
N ALA A 754 -5.20 34.79 -9.87
CA ALA A 754 -4.08 34.85 -10.79
C ALA A 754 -3.83 33.49 -11.46
N MET A 755 -3.78 32.43 -10.67
CA MET A 755 -3.58 31.06 -11.16
C MET A 755 -4.73 30.61 -12.05
N ALA A 756 -5.97 30.90 -11.68
CA ALA A 756 -7.14 30.59 -12.50
C ALA A 756 -7.03 31.24 -13.88
N HIS A 757 -6.68 32.52 -13.94
CA HIS A 757 -6.53 33.23 -15.21
C HIS A 757 -5.46 32.61 -16.13
N VAL A 758 -4.33 32.20 -15.56
CA VAL A 758 -3.25 31.51 -16.28
C VAL A 758 -3.74 30.16 -16.82
N VAL A 759 -4.41 29.37 -15.97
CA VAL A 759 -4.87 28.02 -16.32
C VAL A 759 -6.03 28.04 -17.33
N THR A 760 -6.97 28.98 -17.21
CA THR A 760 -8.16 29.07 -18.08
C THR A 760 -7.85 29.58 -19.48
N ASN A 761 -6.74 30.30 -19.66
CA ASN A 761 -6.24 30.69 -20.99
C ASN A 761 -5.48 29.54 -21.69
N GLY A 762 -5.21 28.43 -20.98
CA GLY A 762 -4.50 27.28 -21.50
C GLY A 762 -5.41 26.22 -22.11
N LYS A 763 -4.79 25.20 -22.73
CA LYS A 763 -5.47 23.99 -23.26
C LYS A 763 -5.49 22.82 -22.28
N GLY A 764 -5.10 23.06 -21.03
CA GLY A 764 -4.98 22.04 -19.99
C GLY A 764 -6.32 21.59 -19.43
N THR A 765 -6.30 20.59 -18.55
CA THR A 765 -7.52 20.06 -17.92
C THR A 765 -8.03 20.91 -16.75
N GLY A 766 -7.26 21.89 -16.30
CA GLY A 766 -7.50 22.62 -15.05
C GLY A 766 -6.78 22.05 -13.82
N ALA A 767 -6.07 20.92 -13.94
CA ALA A 767 -5.46 20.21 -12.81
C ALA A 767 -4.56 21.09 -11.92
N ALA A 768 -3.76 21.99 -12.50
CA ALA A 768 -2.85 22.85 -11.75
C ALA A 768 -3.59 23.76 -10.76
N LEU A 769 -4.80 24.22 -11.10
CA LEU A 769 -5.64 25.02 -10.19
C LEU A 769 -6.12 24.17 -9.00
N PHE A 770 -6.62 22.96 -9.27
CA PHE A 770 -7.10 22.01 -8.24
C PHE A 770 -5.99 21.46 -7.33
N HIS A 771 -4.72 21.57 -7.72
CA HIS A 771 -3.60 21.13 -6.90
C HIS A 771 -2.93 22.26 -6.10
N THR A 772 -3.26 23.52 -6.40
CA THR A 772 -2.70 24.70 -5.73
C THR A 772 -3.72 25.34 -4.78
N PHE A 773 -4.90 25.70 -5.28
CA PHE A 773 -5.93 26.43 -4.54
C PHE A 773 -7.27 25.69 -4.51
N PRO A 774 -7.31 24.41 -4.05
CA PRO A 774 -8.53 23.62 -4.15
C PRO A 774 -9.68 24.14 -3.29
N GLN A 775 -9.39 24.66 -2.08
CA GLN A 775 -10.44 25.19 -1.20
C GLN A 775 -11.06 26.44 -1.82
N GLU A 776 -10.24 27.33 -2.38
CA GLU A 776 -10.71 28.55 -3.01
C GLU A 776 -11.61 28.28 -4.22
N ILE A 777 -11.36 27.19 -4.97
CA ILE A 777 -12.26 26.75 -6.05
C ILE A 777 -13.61 26.33 -5.49
N VAL A 778 -13.61 25.54 -4.43
CA VAL A 778 -14.85 25.04 -3.81
C VAL A 778 -15.66 26.23 -3.27
N ASP A 779 -15.00 27.17 -2.61
CA ASP A 779 -15.63 28.37 -2.06
C ASP A 779 -16.23 29.24 -3.18
N ALA A 780 -15.50 29.43 -4.28
CA ALA A 780 -16.00 30.21 -5.42
C ALA A 780 -17.23 29.55 -6.08
N PHE A 781 -17.26 28.22 -6.21
CA PHE A 781 -18.43 27.50 -6.69
C PHE A 781 -19.61 27.59 -5.72
N ALA A 782 -19.37 27.44 -4.42
CA ALA A 782 -20.39 27.58 -3.40
C ALA A 782 -21.03 28.98 -3.46
N GLU A 783 -20.22 30.03 -3.58
CA GLU A 783 -20.68 31.41 -3.68
C GLU A 783 -21.49 31.67 -4.97
N GLU A 784 -20.98 31.27 -6.13
CA GLU A 784 -21.62 31.55 -7.43
C GLU A 784 -22.91 30.73 -7.65
N THR A 785 -22.96 29.52 -7.11
CA THR A 785 -24.11 28.61 -7.29
C THR A 785 -25.09 28.65 -6.13
N GLY A 786 -24.71 29.26 -4.99
CA GLY A 786 -25.51 29.28 -3.76
C GLY A 786 -25.46 27.94 -3.01
N GLY A 787 -24.39 27.18 -3.15
CA GLY A 787 -24.12 25.95 -2.40
C GLY A 787 -23.38 26.20 -1.09
N GLU A 788 -23.00 25.11 -0.43
CA GLU A 788 -22.20 25.15 0.80
C GLU A 788 -20.73 24.88 0.50
N SER A 789 -19.83 25.62 1.17
CA SER A 789 -18.40 25.33 1.10
C SER A 789 -18.11 23.99 1.77
N VAL A 790 -17.49 23.08 1.01
CA VAL A 790 -17.13 21.74 1.46
C VAL A 790 -15.63 21.72 1.77
N PRO A 791 -15.21 21.39 3.00
CA PRO A 791 -13.79 21.32 3.34
C PRO A 791 -13.03 20.34 2.46
N VAL A 792 -11.91 20.79 1.88
CA VAL A 792 -11.04 19.96 1.05
C VAL A 792 -10.01 19.24 1.91
N ARG A 793 -9.79 17.96 1.62
CA ARG A 793 -8.73 17.15 2.23
C ARG A 793 -7.35 17.65 1.78
N LYS A 794 -6.52 18.05 2.75
CA LYS A 794 -5.11 18.37 2.51
C LYS A 794 -4.24 17.09 2.39
N PRO A 795 -3.22 17.06 1.52
CA PRO A 795 -2.23 15.99 1.48
C PRO A 795 -1.48 15.84 2.82
N LYS A 796 -1.04 14.62 3.17
CA LYS A 796 -0.11 14.43 4.29
C LYS A 796 1.30 14.78 3.85
N THR A 797 1.78 15.94 4.27
CA THR A 797 3.09 16.46 3.93
C THR A 797 3.99 16.58 5.16
N ILE A 798 5.28 16.78 4.91
CA ILE A 798 6.20 17.35 5.88
C ILE A 798 5.91 18.85 6.07
N ASP A 799 6.43 19.44 7.14
CA ASP A 799 6.32 20.88 7.36
C ASP A 799 7.18 21.67 6.37
N GLY A 800 6.68 22.84 5.97
CA GLY A 800 7.39 23.78 5.11
C GLY A 800 6.55 24.29 3.94
N TYR A 801 7.19 25.05 3.07
CA TYR A 801 6.60 25.59 1.84
C TYR A 801 7.67 25.74 0.76
N VAL A 802 7.27 25.98 -0.49
CA VAL A 802 8.22 26.15 -1.59
C VAL A 802 8.44 27.62 -1.93
N GLU A 803 9.71 28.02 -2.04
CA GLU A 803 10.16 29.33 -2.50
C GLU A 803 11.00 29.18 -3.78
N PHE A 804 10.94 30.19 -4.64
CA PHE A 804 11.81 30.33 -5.80
C PHE A 804 12.80 31.47 -5.59
N ASP A 805 14.01 31.30 -6.11
CA ASP A 805 14.97 32.40 -6.23
C ASP A 805 14.95 33.07 -7.62
N GLU A 806 15.82 34.06 -7.80
CA GLU A 806 15.96 34.82 -9.06
C GLU A 806 16.39 33.96 -10.26
N GLU A 807 17.03 32.80 -10.01
CA GLU A 807 17.49 31.86 -11.03
C GLU A 807 16.46 30.74 -11.30
N GLN A 808 15.24 30.88 -10.77
CA GLN A 808 14.15 29.89 -10.87
C GLN A 808 14.53 28.52 -10.27
N ARG A 809 15.35 28.53 -9.23
CA ARG A 809 15.63 27.36 -8.39
C ARG A 809 14.55 27.25 -7.32
N ALA A 810 13.93 26.09 -7.23
CA ALA A 810 12.89 25.78 -6.25
C ALA A 810 13.52 25.16 -5.00
N TYR A 811 13.17 25.70 -3.84
CA TYR A 811 13.60 25.22 -2.53
C TYR A 811 12.39 24.89 -1.66
N LEU A 812 12.42 23.72 -1.01
CA LEU A 812 11.56 23.48 0.14
C LEU A 812 12.19 24.18 1.36
N VAL A 813 11.43 25.08 1.97
CA VAL A 813 11.83 25.86 3.15
C VAL A 813 11.09 25.33 4.37
N GLU A 814 11.84 24.77 5.33
CA GLU A 814 11.37 24.34 6.64
C GLU A 814 11.75 25.42 7.66
N ILE A 815 10.78 25.95 8.41
CA ILE A 815 11.02 26.87 9.51
C ILE A 815 11.23 26.03 10.77
N ILE A 816 12.42 26.12 11.36
CA ILE A 816 12.77 25.43 12.60
C ILE A 816 12.61 26.43 13.75
N PRO A 817 11.60 26.26 14.62
CA PRO A 817 11.39 27.15 15.76
C PRO A 817 12.60 27.11 16.68
N ASN A 818 13.12 28.28 17.06
CA ASN A 818 14.26 28.35 17.99
C ASN A 818 13.86 29.12 19.26
N PRO A 819 13.52 28.43 20.36
CA PRO A 819 13.04 29.10 21.58
C PRO A 819 14.06 30.12 22.12
N GLY A 820 13.73 31.41 22.01
CA GLY A 820 14.57 32.52 22.48
C GLY A 820 15.52 33.13 21.44
N PHE A 821 15.48 32.66 20.18
CA PHE A 821 16.25 33.20 19.05
C PHE A 821 15.34 33.36 17.82
N GLU A 822 15.86 33.95 16.74
CA GLU A 822 15.16 33.92 15.45
C GLU A 822 15.05 32.48 14.93
N ASP A 823 13.88 32.16 14.38
CA ASP A 823 13.63 30.87 13.77
C ASP A 823 14.64 30.61 12.64
N THR A 824 15.14 29.37 12.59
CA THR A 824 16.15 28.99 11.60
C THR A 824 15.47 28.49 10.34
N LYS A 825 15.82 29.05 9.18
CA LYS A 825 15.37 28.54 7.89
C LYS A 825 16.29 27.43 7.40
N LYS A 826 15.69 26.28 7.06
CA LYS A 826 16.36 25.18 6.38
C LYS A 826 15.85 25.11 4.94
N GLU A 827 16.76 25.20 3.99
CA GLU A 827 16.45 25.19 2.56
C GLU A 827 16.92 23.87 1.94
N ILE A 828 16.04 23.22 1.18
CA ILE A 828 16.34 22.00 0.47
C ILE A 828 16.09 22.22 -1.02
N PHE A 829 17.15 22.12 -1.83
CA PHE A 829 17.04 22.24 -3.28
C PHE A 829 16.21 21.09 -3.88
N LEU A 830 15.17 21.46 -4.61
CA LEU A 830 14.31 20.51 -5.32
C LEU A 830 14.74 20.37 -6.78
N PHE A 831 14.75 21.48 -7.53
CA PHE A 831 15.14 21.55 -8.93
C PHE A 831 15.33 23.00 -9.39
N GLN A 832 15.91 23.18 -10.57
CA GLN A 832 15.94 24.43 -11.31
C GLN A 832 15.11 24.30 -12.59
N TYR A 833 14.27 25.29 -12.89
CA TYR A 833 13.59 25.39 -14.18
C TYR A 833 14.38 26.27 -15.14
N THR A 834 14.77 25.74 -16.30
CA THR A 834 15.64 26.48 -17.25
C THR A 834 14.86 27.16 -18.38
N GLY A 835 13.53 27.13 -18.36
CA GLY A 835 12.65 27.69 -19.40
C GLY A 835 12.57 26.88 -20.70
N ASN A 836 13.55 26.02 -21.00
CA ASN A 836 13.59 25.18 -22.21
C ASN A 836 12.84 23.84 -22.04
N ARG A 837 11.71 23.84 -21.33
CA ARG A 837 10.97 22.61 -20.96
C ARG A 837 11.85 21.58 -20.22
N GLN A 838 12.79 22.04 -19.41
CA GLN A 838 13.71 21.17 -18.70
C GLN A 838 13.78 21.52 -17.22
N LEU A 839 13.67 20.49 -16.38
CA LEU A 839 13.95 20.55 -14.95
C LEU A 839 15.33 19.94 -14.69
N VAL A 840 16.16 20.68 -13.96
CA VAL A 840 17.50 20.25 -13.56
C VAL A 840 17.48 19.95 -12.07
N PHE A 841 17.66 18.68 -11.70
CA PHE A 841 17.65 18.22 -10.31
C PHE A 841 19.04 18.24 -9.65
N GLU A 842 20.04 18.79 -10.33
CA GLU A 842 21.37 19.02 -9.79
C GLU A 842 21.46 20.45 -9.27
N ASP A 843 21.91 20.62 -8.03
CA ASP A 843 22.12 21.95 -7.45
C ASP A 843 23.35 22.57 -8.12
N THR A 844 23.11 23.52 -9.01
CA THR A 844 24.14 24.19 -9.81
C THR A 844 25.10 25.05 -8.98
N ARG A 845 24.81 25.28 -7.68
CA ARG A 845 25.75 25.88 -6.72
C ARG A 845 26.90 24.93 -6.35
N ILE A 846 26.67 23.62 -6.47
CA ILE A 846 27.65 22.57 -6.18
C ILE A 846 28.28 22.16 -7.51
N SER A 847 29.30 22.91 -7.95
CA SER A 847 30.03 22.76 -9.22
C SER A 847 29.99 21.35 -9.84
N ALA A 848 29.55 21.28 -11.10
CA ALA A 848 29.54 20.09 -11.92
C ALA A 848 30.95 19.48 -12.06
N TYR A 849 30.99 18.17 -11.85
CA TYR A 849 32.11 17.29 -12.20
C TYR A 849 32.32 17.32 -13.72
N GLN A 850 33.51 17.73 -14.18
CA GLN A 850 34.01 17.36 -15.50
C GLN A 850 34.55 15.93 -15.40
N PRO A 851 34.08 14.96 -16.20
CA PRO A 851 34.78 13.69 -16.32
C PRO A 851 36.16 13.96 -16.92
N ASN A 852 37.22 13.71 -16.16
CA ASN A 852 38.57 13.74 -16.70
C ASN A 852 38.68 12.69 -17.81
N PRO A 853 39.15 13.06 -19.02
CA PRO A 853 39.51 12.10 -20.04
C PRO A 853 40.92 11.57 -19.75
N SER A 854 41.05 10.33 -19.27
CA SER A 854 42.12 9.38 -19.67
C SER A 854 41.76 7.97 -19.21
#